data_AF-C7G704-F1
#
_entry.id   AF-C7G704-F1
#
_cell.length_a   1.000
_cell.length_b   1.000
_cell.length_c   1.000
_cell.angle_alpha   90.00
_cell.angle_beta   90.00
_cell.angle_gamma   90.00
#
_symmetry.space_group_name_H-M   'P 1'
#
loop_
_entity.id
_entity.type
_entity.pdbx_description
1 polymer ?
#
loop_
_entity_poly.entity_id
_entity_poly.type
_entity_poly.pdbx_seq_one_letter_code
_entity_poly.pdbx_strand_id
1 'polypeptide(L)'
;MKILKKIICICLVAILAAGLFPGAQTEVYAAGKPVQLVSCKVNSVGSKVTVKAKVAGIQKGMGKKLYLFSVDANVKENAKLAGKPVASANFKKGTVTFSVKYKSSMLCQKFVAAYKKGKKYIAVSGAQYITNPEALASYTGTGVKTTSKKGLQPDWADHTSVKKLRTQHVVLNWSIEEILNKDCGNKEVYKYRGKKYTFDRDRVNWLQDQVRQYIDDGSKVYVILLLGKDAKGQAGKMSYGGGKIFSSIKTTSAAGCRTWEAFMSYMAEKFGNEQHLVSGWILGNEVDSPYDWNYAGGKSLSAYMDDYARAFRIAYNATKSVSSHSKVYISLDYNWNQDVDGGGNSFFSTKNTLDTFYSKLKAQGKICPNIAYHAYSQGLVEPKFWDDSLAGSGVDSRIITMKNISVLTEYVKKKIGKDATIMLAEQAFNSTQGEELQAATYAYAYYISEGNKMIESFIYARDTEPQSDVDQGFYWGLRDINGRERKIYNTFKVIDSKESLDKTKNLLSYTDLSSWTQIPGIKKSTFKNNRSIKNKWPLVQSTSLYVCLADDNWQRETTYVYDGKKHKPAVTVKRNYTGKTVPKKNYSVKYLTDCRSIGVHRIQIKLKGDFRGTIIREFTIAPQNAMLNDLVMTSNSATVSWNVPKKTKEQITGYMIQYTDGEGGFYSTPEKDIHLIKIKNSNKLKYTIKGLTKGKRYFVRITTYKTVMVDGKPKDIIAGWGYDDIKYDYATDPVVPEPDTEEDTLE
;
A
#
# COMPACT_ATOMS: atom_id res chain seq x y z
N MET A 1 20.95 -46.64 -29.09
CA MET A 1 20.82 -47.14 -30.48
C MET A 1 19.33 -47.19 -30.80
N LYS A 2 18.83 -46.50 -31.85
CA LYS A 2 17.40 -46.17 -32.10
C LYS A 2 16.79 -45.25 -31.00
N ILE A 3 16.06 -44.15 -31.25
CA ILE A 3 15.62 -43.41 -32.47
C ILE A 3 15.67 -41.90 -32.15
N LEU A 4 16.29 -41.08 -33.02
CA LEU A 4 15.90 -39.66 -33.21
C LEU A 4 16.46 -39.11 -34.55
N LYS A 5 15.56 -38.92 -35.53
CA LYS A 5 15.69 -38.14 -36.79
C LYS A 5 14.28 -37.55 -37.02
N LYS A 6 14.05 -36.35 -37.56
CA LYS A 6 14.72 -35.50 -38.58
C LYS A 6 14.68 -34.03 -38.08
N ILE A 7 15.67 -33.14 -38.29
CA ILE A 7 16.39 -32.65 -39.49
C ILE A 7 15.66 -31.53 -40.26
N ILE A 8 16.45 -30.49 -40.56
CA ILE A 8 16.19 -29.17 -41.19
C ILE A 8 16.26 -29.23 -42.73
N CYS A 9 15.50 -28.38 -43.46
CA CYS A 9 15.77 -27.70 -44.77
C CYS A 9 14.50 -26.89 -45.20
N ILE A 10 14.45 -25.72 -45.89
CA ILE A 10 15.26 -25.06 -46.96
C ILE A 10 14.86 -25.59 -48.38
N CYS A 11 14.36 -24.80 -49.36
CA CYS A 11 14.06 -23.35 -49.46
C CYS A 11 13.04 -22.94 -50.59
N LEU A 12 12.89 -21.62 -50.81
CA LEU A 12 12.59 -20.82 -52.07
C LEU A 12 12.48 -21.57 -53.43
N VAL A 13 11.70 -21.23 -54.48
CA VAL A 13 11.09 -19.98 -55.05
C VAL A 13 9.84 -20.32 -55.92
N ALA A 14 8.81 -19.46 -56.00
CA ALA A 14 8.01 -19.17 -57.24
C ALA A 14 7.03 -17.98 -57.04
N ILE A 15 6.72 -17.24 -58.11
CA ILE A 15 6.02 -15.93 -58.10
C ILE A 15 4.76 -15.96 -59.00
N LEU A 16 3.84 -15.00 -58.79
CA LEU A 16 2.69 -14.59 -59.64
C LEU A 16 1.40 -15.44 -59.62
N ALA A 17 0.47 -15.03 -58.76
CA ALA A 17 -0.90 -14.72 -59.17
C ALA A 17 -1.45 -13.59 -58.27
N ALA A 18 -2.00 -12.53 -58.87
CA ALA A 18 -2.51 -11.37 -58.14
C ALA A 18 -3.96 -11.59 -57.68
N GLY A 19 -4.32 -11.08 -56.50
CA GLY A 19 -5.72 -10.97 -56.10
C GLY A 19 -5.95 -11.01 -54.58
N LEU A 20 -6.44 -9.90 -54.04
CA LEU A 20 -7.11 -9.81 -52.73
C LEU A 20 -6.24 -10.15 -51.50
N PHE A 21 -5.48 -9.15 -51.04
CA PHE A 21 -5.27 -9.00 -49.60
C PHE A 21 -6.64 -8.98 -48.91
N PRO A 22 -6.90 -9.81 -47.89
CA PRO A 22 -7.93 -9.49 -46.92
C PRO A 22 -7.42 -8.28 -46.16
N GLY A 23 -7.85 -7.10 -46.60
CA GLY A 23 -7.43 -5.82 -46.03
C GLY A 23 -7.62 -5.86 -44.53
N ALA A 24 -6.60 -5.41 -43.79
CA ALA A 24 -6.68 -5.29 -42.35
C ALA A 24 -8.00 -4.60 -41.98
N GLN A 25 -8.87 -5.29 -41.23
CA GLN A 25 -10.03 -4.67 -40.63
C GLN A 25 -9.53 -3.68 -39.58
N THR A 26 -9.19 -2.49 -40.06
CA THR A 26 -9.26 -1.29 -39.27
C THR A 26 -10.68 -1.26 -38.71
N GLU A 27 -10.82 -1.46 -37.40
CA GLU A 27 -11.98 -0.98 -36.67
C GLU A 27 -12.00 0.54 -36.88
N VAL A 28 -12.63 0.99 -37.97
CA VAL A 28 -12.83 2.40 -38.25
C VAL A 28 -13.66 2.94 -37.10
N TYR A 29 -12.98 3.64 -36.19
CA TYR A 29 -13.66 4.44 -35.18
C TYR A 29 -14.61 5.36 -35.92
N ALA A 30 -15.91 5.08 -35.82
CA ALA A 30 -16.95 5.78 -36.55
C ALA A 30 -16.76 7.30 -36.41
N ALA A 31 -16.89 8.02 -37.53
CA ALA A 31 -16.76 9.47 -37.61
C ALA A 31 -17.49 10.14 -36.43
N GLY A 32 -16.79 11.06 -35.77
CA GLY A 32 -16.92 11.26 -34.32
C GLY A 32 -18.34 11.39 -33.77
N LYS A 33 -18.64 10.60 -32.73
CA LYS A 33 -19.85 10.76 -31.89
C LYS A 33 -20.06 12.25 -31.57
N PRO A 34 -21.29 12.78 -31.66
CA PRO A 34 -21.56 14.22 -31.50
C PRO A 34 -21.25 14.75 -30.08
N VAL A 35 -21.09 13.85 -29.11
CA VAL A 35 -20.66 14.15 -27.74
C VAL A 35 -19.45 13.28 -27.39
N GLN A 36 -18.36 13.90 -26.94
CA GLN A 36 -17.17 13.21 -26.43
C GLN A 36 -16.95 13.59 -24.96
N LEU A 37 -16.88 12.61 -24.06
CA LEU A 37 -16.38 12.88 -22.71
C LEU A 37 -14.87 13.12 -22.78
N VAL A 38 -14.38 14.20 -22.18
CA VAL A 38 -12.98 14.65 -22.26
C VAL A 38 -12.28 14.76 -20.92
N SER A 39 -13.03 14.76 -19.81
CA SER A 39 -12.49 14.70 -18.46
C SER A 39 -13.50 14.10 -17.51
N CYS A 40 -13.04 13.22 -16.62
CA CYS A 40 -13.80 12.72 -15.47
C CYS A 40 -12.85 12.71 -14.27
N LYS A 41 -13.08 13.62 -13.32
CA LYS A 41 -12.16 13.85 -12.19
C LYS A 41 -12.90 14.06 -10.87
N VAL A 42 -12.33 13.55 -9.78
CA VAL A 42 -12.74 13.85 -8.39
C VAL A 42 -12.07 15.16 -7.95
N ASN A 43 -12.73 15.95 -7.11
CA ASN A 43 -12.13 17.11 -6.45
C ASN A 43 -11.18 16.71 -5.30
N SER A 44 -10.32 17.63 -4.86
CA SER A 44 -9.31 17.41 -3.81
C SER A 44 -9.86 16.99 -2.44
N VAL A 45 -11.14 17.28 -2.15
CA VAL A 45 -11.82 16.89 -0.90
C VAL A 45 -12.70 15.65 -1.05
N GLY A 46 -12.59 14.91 -2.17
CA GLY A 46 -13.28 13.64 -2.39
C GLY A 46 -14.81 13.68 -2.50
N SER A 47 -15.45 14.86 -2.43
CA SER A 47 -16.91 14.99 -2.30
C SER A 47 -17.68 14.97 -3.63
N LYS A 48 -17.01 15.21 -4.76
CA LYS A 48 -17.65 15.50 -6.06
C LYS A 48 -16.84 14.98 -7.25
N VAL A 49 -17.53 14.31 -8.17
CA VAL A 49 -17.03 14.02 -9.52
C VAL A 49 -17.47 15.13 -10.47
N THR A 50 -16.52 15.66 -11.25
CA THR A 50 -16.77 16.60 -12.34
C THR A 50 -16.50 15.88 -13.67
N VAL A 51 -17.52 15.80 -14.53
CA VAL A 51 -17.41 15.21 -15.86
C VAL A 51 -17.60 16.30 -16.91
N LYS A 52 -16.64 16.47 -17.82
CA LYS A 52 -16.71 17.43 -18.92
C LYS A 52 -16.91 16.70 -20.25
N ALA A 53 -17.85 17.18 -21.05
CA ALA A 53 -18.13 16.69 -22.39
C ALA A 53 -17.94 17.81 -23.42
N LYS A 54 -17.28 17.53 -24.54
CA LYS A 54 -17.32 18.38 -25.75
C LYS A 54 -18.48 17.93 -26.62
N VAL A 55 -19.27 18.90 -27.10
CA VAL A 55 -20.39 18.69 -28.02
C VAL A 55 -20.07 19.37 -29.35
N ALA A 56 -19.99 18.59 -30.42
CA ALA A 56 -19.68 19.08 -31.77
C ALA A 56 -20.85 19.85 -32.40
N GLY A 57 -22.09 19.42 -32.11
CA GLY A 57 -23.33 20.03 -32.55
C GLY A 57 -24.56 19.36 -31.92
N ILE A 58 -25.74 19.96 -32.09
CA ILE A 58 -27.01 19.37 -31.66
C ILE A 58 -27.58 18.56 -32.83
N GLN A 59 -27.76 17.25 -32.67
CA GLN A 59 -28.42 16.42 -33.68
C GLN A 59 -29.96 16.45 -33.52
N LYS A 60 -30.68 16.30 -34.64
CA LYS A 60 -32.15 16.26 -34.68
C LYS A 60 -32.67 15.18 -33.74
N GLY A 61 -33.54 15.55 -32.81
CA GLY A 61 -34.13 14.64 -31.82
C GLY A 61 -33.38 14.46 -30.50
N MET A 62 -32.25 15.17 -30.25
CA MET A 62 -31.56 15.12 -28.95
C MET A 62 -32.24 15.92 -27.83
N GLY A 63 -33.09 16.90 -28.16
CA GLY A 63 -33.67 17.83 -27.19
C GLY A 63 -32.65 18.83 -26.61
N LYS A 64 -32.99 19.48 -25.49
CA LYS A 64 -32.20 20.56 -24.88
C LYS A 64 -31.27 20.14 -23.72
N LYS A 65 -31.34 18.88 -23.27
CA LYS A 65 -30.60 18.36 -22.11
C LYS A 65 -29.81 17.10 -22.44
N LEU A 66 -28.57 17.03 -21.94
CA LEU A 66 -27.83 15.79 -21.80
C LEU A 66 -28.01 15.25 -20.37
N TYR A 67 -27.97 13.93 -20.26
CA TYR A 67 -28.10 13.16 -19.03
C TYR A 67 -26.86 12.30 -18.84
N LEU A 68 -26.27 12.32 -17.65
CA LEU A 68 -25.10 11.52 -17.33
C LEU A 68 -25.52 10.28 -16.56
N PHE A 69 -25.02 9.11 -16.98
CA PHE A 69 -25.19 7.83 -16.30
C PHE A 69 -23.84 7.36 -15.77
N SER A 70 -23.81 6.82 -14.55
CA SER A 70 -22.72 5.98 -14.06
C SER A 70 -23.10 4.52 -14.28
N VAL A 71 -22.30 3.77 -15.04
CA VAL A 71 -22.53 2.34 -15.33
C VAL A 71 -21.36 1.51 -14.81
N ASP A 72 -21.64 0.25 -14.49
CA ASP A 72 -20.61 -0.68 -14.03
C ASP A 72 -19.60 -0.99 -15.14
N ALA A 73 -18.35 -1.29 -14.75
CA ALA A 73 -17.24 -1.39 -15.68
C ALA A 73 -17.50 -2.38 -16.84
N ASN A 74 -18.15 -3.52 -16.55
CA ASN A 74 -18.45 -4.58 -17.52
C ASN A 74 -19.62 -4.25 -18.47
N VAL A 75 -20.41 -3.21 -18.21
CA VAL A 75 -21.54 -2.84 -19.06
C VAL A 75 -21.03 -2.25 -20.38
N LYS A 76 -21.45 -2.80 -21.53
CA LYS A 76 -21.10 -2.24 -22.84
C LYS A 76 -21.69 -0.84 -23.01
N GLU A 77 -20.97 0.07 -23.65
CA GLU A 77 -21.34 1.49 -23.73
C GLU A 77 -22.61 1.75 -24.58
N ASN A 78 -22.92 0.83 -25.50
CA ASN A 78 -24.13 0.80 -26.31
C ASN A 78 -25.26 -0.04 -25.69
N ALA A 79 -25.06 -0.62 -24.51
CA ALA A 79 -26.13 -1.34 -23.81
C ALA A 79 -27.26 -0.38 -23.41
N LYS A 80 -28.48 -0.92 -23.29
CA LYS A 80 -29.66 -0.19 -22.84
C LYS A 80 -29.40 0.43 -21.46
N LEU A 81 -29.27 1.76 -21.40
CA LEU A 81 -29.06 2.48 -20.14
C LEU A 81 -30.28 2.29 -19.23
N ALA A 82 -30.05 1.64 -18.09
CA ALA A 82 -31.04 1.36 -17.06
C ALA A 82 -30.84 2.27 -15.84
N GLY A 83 -31.91 2.47 -15.06
CA GLY A 83 -31.90 3.30 -13.86
C GLY A 83 -32.09 4.80 -14.13
N LYS A 84 -31.79 5.61 -13.12
CA LYS A 84 -31.90 7.09 -13.16
C LYS A 84 -30.54 7.71 -13.50
N PRO A 85 -30.47 8.80 -14.28
CA PRO A 85 -29.23 9.53 -14.51
C PRO A 85 -28.71 10.15 -13.20
N VAL A 86 -27.39 10.19 -13.04
CA VAL A 86 -26.71 10.76 -11.86
C VAL A 86 -26.53 12.28 -11.93
N ALA A 87 -26.66 12.86 -13.12
CA ALA A 87 -26.75 14.31 -13.35
C ALA A 87 -27.45 14.60 -14.68
N SER A 88 -27.87 15.85 -14.88
CA SER A 88 -28.25 16.36 -16.20
C SER A 88 -27.78 17.80 -16.36
N ALA A 89 -27.60 18.24 -17.61
CA ALA A 89 -27.20 19.60 -17.94
C ALA A 89 -27.88 20.05 -19.24
N ASN A 90 -28.27 21.33 -19.31
CA ASN A 90 -28.61 21.97 -20.58
C ASN A 90 -27.34 22.00 -21.47
N PHE A 91 -27.50 21.91 -22.78
CA PHE A 91 -26.34 21.91 -23.68
C PHE A 91 -26.54 22.74 -24.96
N LYS A 92 -25.41 23.21 -25.49
CA LYS A 92 -25.22 23.77 -26.83
C LYS A 92 -23.87 23.26 -27.38
N LYS A 93 -23.50 23.63 -28.60
CA LYS A 93 -22.13 23.38 -29.13
C LYS A 93 -21.10 23.97 -28.17
N GLY A 94 -20.03 23.22 -27.87
CA GLY A 94 -19.00 23.62 -26.89
C GLY A 94 -18.83 22.64 -25.73
N THR A 95 -18.45 23.12 -24.55
CA THR A 95 -18.18 22.27 -23.37
C THR A 95 -19.36 22.26 -22.41
N VAL A 96 -19.85 21.06 -22.07
CA VAL A 96 -20.85 20.80 -21.03
C VAL A 96 -20.15 20.24 -19.79
N THR A 97 -20.52 20.69 -18.60
CA THR A 97 -19.99 20.17 -17.33
C THR A 97 -21.11 19.58 -16.49
N PHE A 98 -20.94 18.34 -16.06
CA PHE A 98 -21.78 17.68 -15.06
C PHE A 98 -21.08 17.69 -13.70
N SER A 99 -21.86 17.90 -12.64
CA SER A 99 -21.41 17.87 -11.25
C SER A 99 -22.20 16.78 -10.52
N VAL A 100 -21.50 15.75 -10.02
CA VAL A 100 -22.11 14.58 -9.36
C VAL A 100 -21.56 14.48 -7.94
N LYS A 101 -22.41 14.30 -6.92
CA LYS A 101 -21.94 13.95 -5.56
C LYS A 101 -21.25 12.58 -5.62
N TYR A 102 -19.98 12.52 -5.21
CA TYR A 102 -19.22 11.27 -5.23
C TYR A 102 -19.83 10.25 -4.27
N LYS A 103 -19.72 8.97 -4.63
CA LYS A 103 -20.02 7.80 -3.82
C LYS A 103 -18.93 6.78 -4.08
N SER A 104 -18.45 6.06 -3.05
CA SER A 104 -17.40 5.05 -3.21
C SER A 104 -17.71 3.99 -4.29
N SER A 105 -18.99 3.65 -4.48
CA SER A 105 -19.46 2.77 -5.56
C SER A 105 -19.10 3.25 -6.98
N MET A 106 -18.80 4.53 -7.18
CA MET A 106 -18.45 5.12 -8.47
C MET A 106 -16.97 4.97 -8.85
N LEU A 107 -16.09 4.59 -7.91
CA LEU A 107 -14.63 4.54 -8.12
C LEU A 107 -14.23 3.74 -9.37
N CYS A 108 -14.83 2.56 -9.51
CA CYS A 108 -14.62 1.64 -10.62
C CYS A 108 -15.75 1.68 -11.67
N GLN A 109 -16.70 2.62 -11.55
CA GLN A 109 -17.72 2.85 -12.58
C GLN A 109 -17.18 3.77 -13.67
N LYS A 110 -17.83 3.71 -14.83
CA LYS A 110 -17.59 4.61 -15.97
C LYS A 110 -18.83 5.43 -16.26
N PHE A 111 -18.62 6.65 -16.73
CA PHE A 111 -19.66 7.63 -16.99
C PHE A 111 -19.96 7.69 -18.49
N VAL A 112 -21.24 7.80 -18.85
CA VAL A 112 -21.72 7.89 -20.24
C VAL A 112 -22.73 9.03 -20.34
N ALA A 113 -22.59 9.91 -21.34
CA ALA A 113 -23.60 10.90 -21.67
C ALA A 113 -24.66 10.31 -22.60
N ALA A 114 -25.91 10.69 -22.36
CA ALA A 114 -27.09 10.25 -23.08
C ALA A 114 -28.04 11.42 -23.34
N TYR A 115 -28.93 11.27 -24.32
CA TYR A 115 -30.11 12.13 -24.49
C TYR A 115 -31.39 11.32 -24.24
N LYS A 116 -32.51 12.01 -24.03
CA LYS A 116 -33.82 11.37 -23.77
C LYS A 116 -34.65 11.31 -25.06
N LYS A 117 -35.08 10.11 -25.46
CA LYS A 117 -35.99 9.87 -26.60
C LYS A 117 -37.25 9.18 -26.07
N GLY A 118 -38.34 9.94 -25.93
CA GLY A 118 -39.56 9.47 -25.27
C GLY A 118 -39.32 9.08 -23.81
N LYS A 119 -39.72 7.86 -23.42
CA LYS A 119 -39.48 7.28 -22.08
C LYS A 119 -38.09 6.64 -21.92
N LYS A 120 -37.23 6.63 -22.96
CA LYS A 120 -35.92 5.94 -22.98
C LYS A 120 -34.74 6.93 -23.02
N TYR A 121 -33.57 6.49 -22.60
CA TYR A 121 -32.30 7.21 -22.76
C TYR A 121 -31.42 6.51 -23.79
N ILE A 122 -30.81 7.28 -24.69
CA ILE A 122 -29.92 6.80 -25.75
C ILE A 122 -28.52 7.33 -25.49
N ALA A 123 -27.54 6.43 -25.36
CA ALA A 123 -26.14 6.79 -25.18
C ALA A 123 -25.62 7.55 -26.42
N VAL A 124 -24.89 8.64 -26.19
CA VAL A 124 -24.43 9.56 -27.25
C VAL A 124 -22.93 9.89 -27.18
N SER A 125 -22.25 9.39 -26.14
CA SER A 125 -20.79 9.47 -26.01
C SER A 125 -20.12 8.09 -25.96
N GLY A 126 -18.79 8.06 -25.95
CA GLY A 126 -18.05 6.96 -25.33
C GLY A 126 -18.08 7.06 -23.80
N ALA A 127 -17.57 6.07 -23.08
CA ALA A 127 -17.48 6.11 -21.62
C ALA A 127 -16.17 6.74 -21.11
N GLN A 128 -16.17 7.26 -19.88
CA GLN A 128 -14.94 7.61 -19.16
C GLN A 128 -14.98 7.19 -17.69
N TYR A 129 -13.88 6.60 -17.21
CA TYR A 129 -13.63 6.37 -15.79
C TYR A 129 -13.11 7.63 -15.09
N ILE A 130 -13.13 7.64 -13.76
CA ILE A 130 -12.33 8.59 -12.96
C ILE A 130 -10.85 8.41 -13.35
N THR A 131 -10.18 9.54 -13.62
CA THR A 131 -8.79 9.58 -14.13
C THR A 131 -7.76 10.10 -13.12
N ASN A 132 -8.20 10.66 -11.99
CA ASN A 132 -7.35 11.10 -10.88
C ASN A 132 -7.75 10.45 -9.53
N PRO A 133 -7.86 9.10 -9.44
CA PRO A 133 -8.21 8.41 -8.20
C PRO A 133 -7.29 8.78 -7.02
N GLU A 134 -6.05 9.19 -7.27
CA GLU A 134 -5.10 9.68 -6.26
C GLU A 134 -5.57 10.93 -5.48
N ALA A 135 -6.58 11.65 -5.96
CA ALA A 135 -7.26 12.70 -5.20
C ALA A 135 -8.10 12.17 -4.00
N LEU A 136 -8.24 10.85 -3.87
CA LEU A 136 -8.90 10.18 -2.74
C LEU A 136 -7.92 9.49 -1.77
N ALA A 137 -6.61 9.47 -2.10
CA ALA A 137 -5.61 8.68 -1.39
C ALA A 137 -5.53 9.03 0.10
N SER A 138 -5.76 8.04 0.97
CA SER A 138 -5.54 8.15 2.42
C SER A 138 -4.05 8.12 2.79
N TYR A 139 -3.19 7.54 1.93
CA TYR A 139 -1.75 7.55 2.07
C TYR A 139 -1.08 8.28 0.90
N THR A 140 -0.33 9.34 1.22
CA THR A 140 0.38 10.18 0.25
C THR A 140 1.90 10.05 0.33
N GLY A 141 2.43 9.19 1.21
CA GLY A 141 3.86 8.91 1.29
C GLY A 141 4.39 8.17 0.06
N THR A 142 5.71 8.22 -0.16
CA THR A 142 6.38 7.55 -1.28
C THR A 142 6.90 6.14 -0.94
N GLY A 143 6.71 5.70 0.31
CA GLY A 143 7.37 4.52 0.87
C GLY A 143 8.89 4.69 0.98
N VAL A 144 9.57 3.54 1.01
CA VAL A 144 11.03 3.41 1.07
C VAL A 144 11.72 4.20 -0.05
N LYS A 145 12.77 4.95 0.29
CA LYS A 145 13.63 5.63 -0.69
C LYS A 145 14.76 4.71 -1.15
N THR A 146 14.90 4.54 -2.45
CA THR A 146 15.94 3.70 -3.07
C THR A 146 16.98 4.55 -3.80
N THR A 147 18.22 4.07 -3.85
CA THR A 147 19.41 4.67 -4.48
C THR A 147 20.09 3.69 -5.46
N SER A 148 19.52 2.51 -5.63
CA SER A 148 20.02 1.39 -6.42
C SER A 148 18.82 0.73 -7.10
N LYS A 149 18.99 0.28 -8.34
CA LYS A 149 17.96 -0.47 -9.07
C LYS A 149 17.92 -1.94 -8.68
N LYS A 150 18.86 -2.39 -7.84
CA LYS A 150 19.07 -3.81 -7.52
C LYS A 150 17.90 -4.40 -6.77
N GLY A 151 17.23 -5.34 -7.43
CA GLY A 151 16.14 -6.11 -6.91
C GLY A 151 16.33 -7.62 -7.02
N LEU A 152 15.51 -8.35 -6.29
CA LEU A 152 15.54 -9.80 -6.15
C LEU A 152 14.11 -10.34 -6.06
N GLN A 153 13.85 -11.49 -6.68
CA GLN A 153 12.76 -12.38 -6.28
C GLN A 153 13.31 -13.30 -5.18
N PRO A 154 13.00 -13.05 -3.90
CA PRO A 154 13.66 -13.71 -2.78
C PRO A 154 13.16 -15.15 -2.60
N ASP A 155 13.92 -15.94 -1.87
CA ASP A 155 13.45 -17.22 -1.37
C ASP A 155 12.29 -16.99 -0.37
N TRP A 156 11.26 -17.84 -0.45
CA TRP A 156 10.15 -17.83 0.49
C TRP A 156 10.54 -18.46 1.85
N ALA A 157 11.67 -19.19 1.91
CA ALA A 157 12.20 -19.78 3.13
C ALA A 157 13.31 -18.94 3.80
N ASP A 158 14.15 -18.19 3.06
CA ASP A 158 15.17 -17.27 3.62
C ASP A 158 14.90 -15.79 3.30
N HIS A 159 14.05 -15.15 4.10
CA HIS A 159 13.83 -13.70 4.05
C HIS A 159 15.06 -12.86 4.43
N THR A 160 16.12 -13.45 4.97
CA THR A 160 17.32 -12.70 5.39
C THR A 160 18.24 -12.37 4.22
N SER A 161 18.12 -13.05 3.06
CA SER A 161 18.87 -12.76 1.84
C SER A 161 18.75 -11.31 1.40
N VAL A 162 17.55 -10.73 1.42
CA VAL A 162 17.31 -9.31 1.04
C VAL A 162 18.18 -8.37 1.88
N LYS A 163 18.20 -8.57 3.21
CA LYS A 163 19.04 -7.80 4.14
C LYS A 163 20.54 -8.06 3.93
N LYS A 164 20.94 -9.33 3.73
CA LYS A 164 22.35 -9.74 3.50
C LYS A 164 22.92 -9.14 2.21
N LEU A 165 22.16 -9.23 1.11
CA LEU A 165 22.53 -8.79 -0.25
C LEU A 165 22.26 -7.31 -0.51
N ARG A 166 21.61 -6.60 0.43
CA ARG A 166 21.37 -5.16 0.40
C ARG A 166 20.40 -4.72 -0.70
N THR A 167 19.55 -5.64 -1.11
CA THR A 167 18.54 -5.43 -2.14
C THR A 167 17.57 -4.31 -1.74
N GLN A 168 17.16 -3.49 -2.71
CA GLN A 168 16.27 -2.34 -2.49
C GLN A 168 14.90 -2.48 -3.18
N HIS A 169 14.71 -3.52 -4.00
CA HIS A 169 13.47 -3.83 -4.70
C HIS A 169 13.17 -5.33 -4.56
N VAL A 170 11.96 -5.70 -4.16
CA VAL A 170 11.54 -7.10 -3.95
C VAL A 170 10.26 -7.36 -4.73
N VAL A 171 10.26 -8.40 -5.57
CA VAL A 171 9.03 -8.91 -6.23
C VAL A 171 8.58 -10.20 -5.54
N LEU A 172 7.29 -10.28 -5.24
CA LEU A 172 6.64 -11.45 -4.66
C LEU A 172 5.49 -11.93 -5.57
N ASN A 173 5.28 -13.24 -5.65
CA ASN A 173 4.21 -13.83 -6.46
C ASN A 173 3.08 -14.28 -5.52
N TRP A 174 1.88 -13.73 -5.67
CA TRP A 174 0.73 -13.98 -4.78
C TRP A 174 -0.44 -14.61 -5.55
N SER A 175 -0.84 -15.82 -5.15
CA SER A 175 -2.02 -16.52 -5.65
C SER A 175 -3.30 -15.85 -5.12
N ILE A 176 -4.18 -15.41 -6.03
CA ILE A 176 -5.38 -14.65 -5.68
C ILE A 176 -6.43 -15.53 -5.00
N GLU A 177 -6.54 -16.81 -5.39
CA GLU A 177 -7.49 -17.78 -4.84
C GLU A 177 -7.17 -18.22 -3.40
N GLU A 178 -5.90 -18.19 -3.00
CA GLU A 178 -5.48 -18.43 -1.61
C GLU A 178 -5.91 -17.27 -0.70
N ILE A 179 -5.87 -16.04 -1.22
CA ILE A 179 -6.23 -14.81 -0.48
C ILE A 179 -7.75 -14.65 -0.43
N LEU A 180 -8.45 -14.84 -1.55
CA LEU A 180 -9.92 -14.74 -1.67
C LEU A 180 -10.62 -16.07 -1.33
N ASN A 181 -10.12 -16.75 -0.32
CA ASN A 181 -10.59 -18.06 0.12
C ASN A 181 -11.76 -17.91 1.11
N LYS A 182 -12.86 -18.66 0.88
CA LYS A 182 -14.01 -18.77 1.80
C LYS A 182 -14.00 -20.04 2.64
N ASP A 183 -13.13 -20.99 2.28
CA ASP A 183 -13.02 -22.34 2.80
C ASP A 183 -11.79 -22.50 3.72
N CYS A 184 -11.11 -21.38 4.00
CA CYS A 184 -10.07 -21.23 5.02
C CYS A 184 -10.58 -21.37 6.46
N GLY A 185 -9.67 -21.53 7.42
CA GLY A 185 -10.00 -21.57 8.85
C GLY A 185 -10.45 -20.21 9.39
N ASN A 186 -9.57 -19.21 9.34
CA ASN A 186 -9.83 -17.86 9.87
C ASN A 186 -10.32 -16.90 8.77
N LYS A 187 -11.55 -16.42 8.92
CA LYS A 187 -12.30 -15.72 7.86
C LYS A 187 -12.41 -14.23 8.15
N GLU A 188 -11.95 -13.38 7.23
CA GLU A 188 -12.27 -11.95 7.23
C GLU A 188 -13.36 -11.65 6.18
N VAL A 189 -14.44 -10.98 6.57
CA VAL A 189 -15.58 -10.70 5.68
C VAL A 189 -15.59 -9.21 5.28
N TYR A 190 -15.29 -8.95 4.02
CA TYR A 190 -15.32 -7.61 3.43
C TYR A 190 -16.65 -7.37 2.70
N LYS A 191 -17.26 -6.18 2.88
CA LYS A 191 -18.55 -5.82 2.28
C LYS A 191 -18.38 -4.83 1.13
N TYR A 192 -18.23 -5.32 -0.09
CA TYR A 192 -18.10 -4.48 -1.28
C TYR A 192 -19.45 -4.26 -1.99
N ARG A 193 -19.87 -2.99 -2.10
CA ARG A 193 -21.13 -2.56 -2.76
C ARG A 193 -22.36 -3.40 -2.34
N GLY A 194 -22.46 -3.72 -1.05
CA GLY A 194 -23.56 -4.49 -0.46
C GLY A 194 -23.36 -6.00 -0.40
N LYS A 195 -22.45 -6.56 -1.21
CA LYS A 195 -22.14 -8.00 -1.23
C LYS A 195 -20.97 -8.35 -0.30
N LYS A 196 -21.05 -9.49 0.37
CA LYS A 196 -19.98 -10.06 1.21
C LYS A 196 -18.97 -10.83 0.34
N TYR A 197 -17.69 -10.72 0.71
CA TYR A 197 -16.55 -11.43 0.15
C TYR A 197 -15.68 -11.91 1.31
N THR A 198 -15.37 -13.21 1.35
CA THR A 198 -14.53 -13.78 2.41
C THR A 198 -13.08 -13.85 1.97
N PHE A 199 -12.16 -13.47 2.85
CA PHE A 199 -10.72 -13.54 2.68
C PHE A 199 -10.11 -14.44 3.76
N ASP A 200 -9.00 -15.10 3.44
CA ASP A 200 -8.18 -15.80 4.42
C ASP A 200 -7.40 -14.78 5.26
N ARG A 201 -7.78 -14.66 6.52
CA ARG A 201 -7.20 -13.69 7.44
C ARG A 201 -5.77 -14.03 7.80
N ASP A 202 -5.45 -15.31 7.93
CA ASP A 202 -4.11 -15.77 8.32
C ASP A 202 -3.14 -15.62 7.15
N ARG A 203 -3.58 -15.91 5.92
CA ARG A 203 -2.83 -15.61 4.69
C ARG A 203 -2.56 -14.10 4.57
N VAL A 204 -3.56 -13.25 4.77
CA VAL A 204 -3.39 -11.78 4.68
C VAL A 204 -2.44 -11.26 5.75
N ASN A 205 -2.54 -11.74 6.99
CA ASN A 205 -1.60 -11.39 8.07
C ASN A 205 -0.16 -11.81 7.73
N TRP A 206 0.05 -13.03 7.22
CA TRP A 206 1.36 -13.50 6.78
C TRP A 206 1.95 -12.64 5.66
N LEU A 207 1.13 -12.27 4.65
CA LEU A 207 1.55 -11.38 3.58
C LEU A 207 1.89 -9.97 4.09
N GLN A 208 1.15 -9.45 5.08
CA GLN A 208 1.49 -8.19 5.75
C GLN A 208 2.83 -8.30 6.48
N ASP A 209 3.08 -9.38 7.22
CA ASP A 209 4.37 -9.63 7.88
C ASP A 209 5.55 -9.66 6.90
N GLN A 210 5.38 -10.32 5.75
CA GLN A 210 6.36 -10.36 4.66
C GLN A 210 6.68 -8.96 4.11
N VAL A 211 5.65 -8.23 3.65
CA VAL A 211 5.82 -6.89 3.07
C VAL A 211 6.51 -5.96 4.07
N ARG A 212 6.07 -6.01 5.33
CA ARG A 212 6.59 -5.20 6.43
C ARG A 212 8.04 -5.51 6.74
N GLN A 213 8.46 -6.78 6.70
CA GLN A 213 9.85 -7.17 6.90
C GLN A 213 10.76 -6.55 5.82
N TYR A 214 10.38 -6.65 4.55
CA TYR A 214 11.17 -6.07 3.46
C TYR A 214 11.22 -4.53 3.50
N ILE A 215 10.13 -3.87 3.92
CA ILE A 215 10.13 -2.41 4.19
C ILE A 215 11.10 -2.05 5.32
N ASP A 216 11.06 -2.79 6.44
CA ASP A 216 11.96 -2.62 7.59
C ASP A 216 13.44 -2.86 7.24
N ASP A 217 13.71 -3.74 6.26
CA ASP A 217 15.05 -4.00 5.72
C ASP A 217 15.46 -2.99 4.62
N GLY A 218 14.59 -2.07 4.23
CA GLY A 218 14.90 -0.98 3.29
C GLY A 218 14.66 -1.30 1.82
N SER A 219 13.72 -2.20 1.52
CA SER A 219 13.26 -2.52 0.17
C SER A 219 11.86 -1.96 -0.14
N LYS A 220 11.64 -1.56 -1.40
CA LYS A 220 10.29 -1.43 -1.97
C LYS A 220 9.77 -2.82 -2.35
N VAL A 221 8.51 -3.10 -2.01
CA VAL A 221 7.87 -4.39 -2.31
C VAL A 221 6.89 -4.24 -3.48
N TYR A 222 6.93 -5.19 -4.39
CA TYR A 222 6.10 -5.28 -5.58
C TYR A 222 5.48 -6.68 -5.62
N VAL A 223 4.29 -6.80 -6.21
CA VAL A 223 3.51 -8.05 -6.18
C VAL A 223 3.02 -8.40 -7.58
N ILE A 224 3.35 -9.60 -8.06
CA ILE A 224 2.66 -10.24 -9.20
C ILE A 224 1.41 -10.93 -8.67
N LEU A 225 0.24 -10.51 -9.17
CA LEU A 225 -1.05 -11.11 -8.85
C LEU A 225 -1.36 -12.20 -9.88
N LEU A 226 -1.41 -13.44 -9.40
CA LEU A 226 -1.61 -14.64 -10.22
C LEU A 226 -2.93 -15.31 -9.85
N LEU A 227 -3.73 -15.71 -10.84
CA LEU A 227 -4.96 -16.47 -10.64
C LEU A 227 -4.76 -17.85 -11.27
N GLY A 228 -4.73 -18.92 -10.48
CA GLY A 228 -4.55 -20.27 -11.01
C GLY A 228 -5.64 -20.65 -12.00
N LYS A 229 -5.28 -21.39 -13.06
CA LYS A 229 -6.25 -21.85 -14.08
C LYS A 229 -7.46 -22.59 -13.47
N ASP A 230 -7.24 -23.34 -12.40
CA ASP A 230 -8.24 -24.15 -11.71
C ASP A 230 -8.91 -23.44 -10.52
N ALA A 231 -8.75 -22.12 -10.38
CA ALA A 231 -9.29 -21.34 -9.26
C ALA A 231 -10.80 -21.57 -9.07
N LYS A 232 -11.20 -21.98 -7.84
CA LYS A 232 -12.59 -22.35 -7.50
C LYS A 232 -13.28 -21.27 -6.65
N GLY A 233 -14.52 -21.56 -6.21
CA GLY A 233 -15.23 -20.75 -5.23
C GLY A 233 -15.49 -19.31 -5.67
N GLN A 234 -15.04 -18.35 -4.85
CA GLN A 234 -15.20 -16.92 -5.13
C GLN A 234 -14.26 -16.45 -6.25
N ALA A 235 -12.99 -16.86 -6.19
CA ALA A 235 -11.98 -16.51 -7.18
C ALA A 235 -12.29 -17.10 -8.57
N GLY A 236 -12.86 -18.31 -8.63
CA GLY A 236 -13.34 -18.90 -9.88
C GLY A 236 -14.39 -18.09 -10.63
N LYS A 237 -15.06 -17.11 -9.99
CA LYS A 237 -15.99 -16.20 -10.69
C LYS A 237 -15.28 -15.20 -11.62
N MET A 238 -13.97 -15.00 -11.46
CA MET A 238 -13.12 -14.19 -12.32
C MET A 238 -12.05 -15.01 -13.07
N SER A 239 -12.12 -16.35 -13.04
CA SER A 239 -11.32 -17.21 -13.90
C SER A 239 -12.01 -17.46 -15.25
N TYR A 240 -11.20 -17.64 -16.29
CA TYR A 240 -11.64 -18.18 -17.58
C TYR A 240 -11.79 -19.71 -17.56
N GLY A 241 -10.98 -20.40 -16.75
CA GLY A 241 -10.79 -21.86 -16.80
C GLY A 241 -10.00 -22.28 -18.04
N GLY A 242 -9.21 -23.35 -17.93
CA GLY A 242 -8.30 -23.78 -19.01
C GLY A 242 -7.04 -22.91 -19.13
N GLY A 243 -6.32 -23.06 -20.25
CA GLY A 243 -4.94 -22.58 -20.37
C GLY A 243 -3.96 -23.50 -19.62
N LYS A 244 -2.66 -23.15 -19.63
CA LYS A 244 -1.61 -24.01 -19.07
C LYS A 244 -1.38 -23.82 -17.56
N ILE A 245 -1.25 -22.57 -17.10
CA ILE A 245 -0.85 -22.28 -15.71
C ILE A 245 -1.81 -21.27 -15.03
N PHE A 246 -1.93 -20.06 -15.58
CA PHE A 246 -2.74 -18.98 -14.98
C PHE A 246 -3.85 -18.48 -15.89
N SER A 247 -4.93 -18.00 -15.28
CA SER A 247 -6.05 -17.32 -15.93
C SER A 247 -5.88 -15.80 -15.86
N SER A 248 -6.24 -15.13 -16.95
CA SER A 248 -6.54 -13.69 -16.92
C SER A 248 -7.79 -13.41 -16.07
N ILE A 249 -7.93 -12.16 -15.61
CA ILE A 249 -9.08 -11.72 -14.81
C ILE A 249 -10.29 -11.45 -15.71
N LYS A 250 -11.28 -12.35 -15.66
CA LYS A 250 -12.55 -12.29 -16.39
C LYS A 250 -13.47 -11.19 -15.87
N THR A 251 -13.37 -9.98 -16.43
CA THR A 251 -14.26 -8.86 -16.10
C THR A 251 -15.43 -8.68 -17.07
N THR A 252 -15.57 -9.54 -18.08
CA THR A 252 -16.74 -9.54 -18.99
C THR A 252 -18.06 -9.84 -18.28
N SER A 253 -18.04 -10.64 -17.21
CA SER A 253 -19.23 -10.96 -16.41
C SER A 253 -19.40 -9.99 -15.23
N ALA A 254 -20.65 -9.67 -14.87
CA ALA A 254 -20.92 -8.80 -13.72
C ALA A 254 -20.42 -9.41 -12.40
N ALA A 255 -20.45 -10.75 -12.28
CA ALA A 255 -19.94 -11.46 -11.11
C ALA A 255 -18.41 -11.33 -10.99
N GLY A 256 -17.67 -11.69 -12.05
CA GLY A 256 -16.20 -11.60 -12.07
C GLY A 256 -15.69 -10.16 -11.92
N CYS A 257 -16.32 -9.21 -12.63
CA CYS A 257 -16.01 -7.79 -12.49
C CYS A 257 -16.20 -7.29 -11.05
N ARG A 258 -17.33 -7.62 -10.39
CA ARG A 258 -17.57 -7.20 -9.00
C ARG A 258 -16.61 -7.89 -8.03
N THR A 259 -16.27 -9.16 -8.25
CA THR A 259 -15.27 -9.89 -7.45
C THR A 259 -13.90 -9.24 -7.56
N TRP A 260 -13.46 -8.86 -8.76
CA TRP A 260 -12.19 -8.18 -8.97
C TRP A 260 -12.16 -6.79 -8.34
N GLU A 261 -13.25 -6.00 -8.47
CA GLU A 261 -13.38 -4.73 -7.77
C GLU A 261 -13.29 -4.88 -6.24
N ALA A 262 -13.93 -5.91 -5.67
CA ALA A 262 -13.88 -6.20 -4.24
C ALA A 262 -12.47 -6.61 -3.78
N PHE A 263 -11.82 -7.50 -4.54
CA PHE A 263 -10.45 -7.96 -4.27
C PHE A 263 -9.48 -6.78 -4.28
N MET A 264 -9.42 -6.00 -5.36
CA MET A 264 -8.47 -4.89 -5.46
C MET A 264 -8.75 -3.76 -4.47
N SER A 265 -10.01 -3.53 -4.08
CA SER A 265 -10.33 -2.55 -3.03
C SER A 265 -9.80 -3.00 -1.66
N TYR A 266 -10.07 -4.25 -1.28
CA TYR A 266 -9.55 -4.84 -0.04
C TYR A 266 -8.01 -4.86 0.00
N MET A 267 -7.36 -5.30 -1.07
CA MET A 267 -5.89 -5.33 -1.16
C MET A 267 -5.29 -3.92 -1.11
N ALA A 268 -5.93 -2.92 -1.75
CA ALA A 268 -5.51 -1.53 -1.65
C ALA A 268 -5.64 -1.00 -0.21
N GLU A 269 -6.71 -1.31 0.52
CA GLU A 269 -6.86 -0.93 1.93
C GLU A 269 -5.79 -1.57 2.84
N LYS A 270 -5.55 -2.88 2.69
CA LYS A 270 -4.61 -3.65 3.53
C LYS A 270 -3.14 -3.35 3.26
N PHE A 271 -2.79 -3.00 2.03
CA PHE A 271 -1.40 -2.82 1.57
C PHE A 271 -1.09 -1.43 0.97
N GLY A 272 -2.01 -0.47 1.10
CA GLY A 272 -1.85 0.92 0.65
C GLY A 272 -1.47 1.90 1.76
N ASN A 273 -0.87 1.42 2.85
CA ASN A 273 -0.49 2.19 4.03
C ASN A 273 1.02 2.06 4.32
N GLU A 274 1.58 2.94 5.15
CA GLU A 274 3.03 3.00 5.44
C GLU A 274 3.64 1.66 5.90
N GLN A 275 2.90 0.87 6.69
CA GLN A 275 3.41 -0.34 7.34
C GLN A 275 3.53 -1.53 6.38
N HIS A 276 2.61 -1.60 5.42
CA HIS A 276 2.39 -2.75 4.54
C HIS A 276 2.40 -2.34 3.07
N LEU A 277 3.16 -1.29 2.72
CA LEU A 277 3.10 -0.65 1.41
C LEU A 277 3.59 -1.56 0.28
N VAL A 278 2.65 -2.13 -0.48
CA VAL A 278 2.95 -2.62 -1.82
C VAL A 278 3.13 -1.41 -2.74
N SER A 279 4.38 -1.17 -3.10
CA SER A 279 4.82 -0.07 -3.96
C SER A 279 4.36 -0.24 -5.40
N GLY A 280 4.05 -1.47 -5.83
CA GLY A 280 3.47 -1.72 -7.13
C GLY A 280 2.82 -3.09 -7.32
N TRP A 281 1.75 -3.12 -8.10
CA TRP A 281 1.00 -4.33 -8.45
C TRP A 281 1.17 -4.66 -9.93
N ILE A 282 1.63 -5.87 -10.23
CA ILE A 282 1.79 -6.41 -11.56
C ILE A 282 0.61 -7.36 -11.81
N LEU A 283 -0.17 -7.09 -12.87
CA LEU A 283 -1.44 -7.78 -13.12
C LEU A 283 -1.27 -8.94 -14.12
N GLY A 284 -1.28 -10.17 -13.61
CA GLY A 284 -0.95 -11.36 -14.40
C GLY A 284 0.53 -11.44 -14.74
N ASN A 285 0.92 -12.49 -15.46
CA ASN A 285 2.27 -12.66 -15.99
C ASN A 285 2.26 -12.70 -17.53
N GLU A 286 3.31 -12.19 -18.18
CA GLU A 286 3.56 -12.29 -19.64
C GLU A 286 2.27 -12.25 -20.47
N VAL A 287 1.56 -11.10 -20.43
CA VAL A 287 0.15 -11.06 -20.87
C VAL A 287 0.00 -11.12 -22.39
N ASP A 288 1.12 -10.99 -23.11
CA ASP A 288 1.37 -11.27 -24.52
C ASP A 288 1.51 -12.76 -24.85
N SER A 289 1.81 -13.61 -23.86
CA SER A 289 1.81 -15.07 -23.95
C SER A 289 0.64 -15.72 -23.17
N PRO A 290 -0.63 -15.39 -23.49
CA PRO A 290 -1.77 -15.71 -22.62
C PRO A 290 -2.07 -17.21 -22.48
N TYR A 291 -1.82 -18.07 -23.48
CA TYR A 291 -2.10 -19.50 -23.33
C TYR A 291 -1.33 -20.13 -22.16
N ASP A 292 -0.08 -19.72 -21.98
CA ASP A 292 0.78 -20.19 -20.90
C ASP A 292 0.49 -19.44 -19.59
N TRP A 293 0.51 -18.10 -19.62
CA TRP A 293 0.72 -17.28 -18.43
C TRP A 293 -0.44 -16.35 -18.02
N ASN A 294 -1.45 -16.14 -18.87
CA ASN A 294 -2.58 -15.25 -18.55
C ASN A 294 -3.83 -15.56 -19.39
N TYR A 295 -4.37 -16.77 -19.26
CA TYR A 295 -5.35 -17.30 -20.21
C TYR A 295 -6.66 -16.53 -20.23
N ALA A 296 -7.02 -16.03 -21.41
CA ALA A 296 -8.17 -15.16 -21.63
C ALA A 296 -9.37 -15.85 -22.30
N GLY A 297 -9.33 -17.19 -22.43
CA GLY A 297 -10.38 -17.97 -23.08
C GLY A 297 -10.27 -18.03 -24.62
N GLY A 298 -9.06 -18.06 -25.18
CA GLY A 298 -8.84 -18.19 -26.63
C GLY A 298 -9.39 -17.02 -27.46
N LYS A 299 -9.38 -15.81 -26.90
CA LYS A 299 -9.90 -14.60 -27.55
C LYS A 299 -8.87 -13.98 -28.49
N SER A 300 -9.35 -13.34 -29.55
CA SER A 300 -8.55 -12.40 -30.34
C SER A 300 -8.01 -11.22 -29.50
N LEU A 301 -6.87 -10.67 -29.92
CA LEU A 301 -6.15 -9.61 -29.21
C LEU A 301 -7.04 -8.42 -28.79
N SER A 302 -7.90 -7.93 -29.68
CA SER A 302 -8.79 -6.79 -29.41
C SER A 302 -9.81 -7.08 -28.30
N ALA A 303 -10.37 -8.29 -28.26
CA ALA A 303 -11.36 -8.73 -27.28
C ALA A 303 -10.74 -9.14 -25.94
N TYR A 304 -9.51 -9.65 -25.96
CA TYR A 304 -8.70 -9.87 -24.77
C TYR A 304 -8.29 -8.54 -24.14
N MET A 305 -7.69 -7.63 -24.90
CA MET A 305 -7.20 -6.35 -24.38
C MET A 305 -8.31 -5.39 -23.93
N ASP A 306 -9.54 -5.48 -24.44
CA ASP A 306 -10.70 -4.76 -23.85
C ASP A 306 -11.02 -5.23 -22.42
N ASP A 307 -10.88 -6.53 -22.14
CA ASP A 307 -11.12 -7.10 -20.80
C ASP A 307 -9.91 -6.87 -19.87
N TYR A 308 -8.69 -7.06 -20.37
CA TYR A 308 -7.48 -6.77 -19.60
C TYR A 308 -7.36 -5.28 -19.25
N ALA A 309 -7.64 -4.35 -20.18
CA ALA A 309 -7.66 -2.92 -19.88
C ALA A 309 -8.74 -2.54 -18.84
N ARG A 310 -9.84 -3.31 -18.77
CA ARG A 310 -10.89 -3.14 -17.76
C ARG A 310 -10.44 -3.65 -16.38
N ALA A 311 -9.80 -4.83 -16.31
CA ALA A 311 -9.18 -5.34 -15.10
C ALA A 311 -8.08 -4.40 -14.57
N PHE A 312 -7.20 -3.92 -15.46
CA PHE A 312 -6.15 -2.94 -15.15
C PHE A 312 -6.74 -1.63 -14.63
N ARG A 313 -7.82 -1.12 -15.23
CA ARG A 313 -8.50 0.10 -14.77
C ARG A 313 -9.00 -0.02 -13.33
N ILE A 314 -9.60 -1.18 -13.00
CA ILE A 314 -10.11 -1.47 -11.66
C ILE A 314 -8.95 -1.49 -10.66
N ALA A 315 -7.86 -2.20 -10.97
CA ALA A 315 -6.66 -2.23 -10.15
C ALA A 315 -6.07 -0.83 -9.93
N TYR A 316 -5.88 -0.05 -11.02
CA TYR A 316 -5.36 1.32 -10.94
C TYR A 316 -6.22 2.22 -10.07
N ASN A 317 -7.55 2.23 -10.28
CA ASN A 317 -8.45 3.11 -9.53
C ASN A 317 -8.51 2.72 -8.05
N ALA A 318 -8.58 1.43 -7.72
CA ALA A 318 -8.53 0.96 -6.34
C ALA A 318 -7.20 1.34 -5.66
N THR A 319 -6.06 0.89 -6.21
CA THR A 319 -4.71 1.17 -5.68
C THR A 319 -4.47 2.66 -5.45
N LYS A 320 -4.68 3.49 -6.48
CA LYS A 320 -4.41 4.93 -6.40
C LYS A 320 -5.33 5.68 -5.45
N SER A 321 -6.56 5.20 -5.26
CA SER A 321 -7.50 5.79 -4.30
C SER A 321 -7.16 5.56 -2.83
N VAL A 322 -6.18 4.69 -2.54
CA VAL A 322 -5.64 4.49 -1.18
C VAL A 322 -4.21 5.01 -1.09
N SER A 323 -3.32 4.62 -2.02
CA SER A 323 -1.92 5.06 -2.08
C SER A 323 -1.64 5.85 -3.35
N SER A 324 -1.41 7.16 -3.23
CA SER A 324 -1.19 8.04 -4.39
C SER A 324 0.07 7.67 -5.19
N HIS A 325 1.08 7.07 -4.53
CA HIS A 325 2.37 6.73 -5.14
C HIS A 325 2.47 5.27 -5.59
N SER A 326 1.72 4.32 -5.01
CA SER A 326 1.75 2.92 -5.47
C SER A 326 1.38 2.81 -6.95
N LYS A 327 2.09 1.94 -7.67
CA LYS A 327 1.97 1.79 -9.13
C LYS A 327 1.15 0.55 -9.53
N VAL A 328 0.72 0.52 -10.79
CA VAL A 328 0.15 -0.68 -11.43
C VAL A 328 0.86 -0.91 -12.76
N TYR A 329 1.18 -2.17 -13.05
CA TYR A 329 2.03 -2.62 -14.15
C TYR A 329 1.32 -3.67 -15.02
N ILE A 330 1.53 -3.58 -16.33
CA ILE A 330 1.28 -4.68 -17.28
C ILE A 330 2.55 -5.53 -17.35
N SER A 331 2.45 -6.86 -17.24
CA SER A 331 3.59 -7.79 -17.42
C SER A 331 3.72 -8.18 -18.88
N LEU A 332 4.92 -8.10 -19.45
CA LEU A 332 5.19 -8.35 -20.87
C LEU A 332 6.51 -9.10 -21.06
N ASP A 333 6.54 -10.01 -22.04
CA ASP A 333 7.71 -10.80 -22.39
C ASP A 333 8.61 -10.13 -23.47
N TYR A 334 9.65 -10.83 -23.92
CA TYR A 334 10.65 -10.32 -24.86
C TYR A 334 10.26 -10.40 -26.35
N ASN A 335 9.10 -10.99 -26.73
CA ASN A 335 8.67 -11.27 -28.11
C ASN A 335 8.10 -10.04 -28.85
N TRP A 336 8.89 -8.96 -28.93
CA TRP A 336 8.48 -7.63 -29.36
C TRP A 336 7.58 -7.56 -30.60
N ASN A 337 8.03 -8.10 -31.74
CA ASN A 337 7.26 -8.22 -32.98
C ASN A 337 7.07 -9.70 -33.40
N GLN A 338 7.02 -10.62 -32.42
CA GLN A 338 6.93 -12.05 -32.68
C GLN A 338 5.67 -12.65 -32.05
N ASP A 339 4.81 -13.23 -32.87
CA ASP A 339 3.86 -14.25 -32.44
C ASP A 339 4.58 -15.61 -32.58
N VAL A 340 4.70 -16.36 -31.49
CA VAL A 340 5.54 -17.58 -31.45
C VAL A 340 4.85 -18.82 -32.04
N ASP A 341 3.51 -18.87 -32.06
CA ASP A 341 2.76 -19.93 -32.76
C ASP A 341 2.18 -19.45 -34.11
N GLY A 342 2.06 -18.13 -34.31
CA GLY A 342 1.48 -17.53 -35.52
C GLY A 342 -0.02 -17.74 -35.65
N GLY A 343 -0.66 -18.30 -34.61
CA GLY A 343 -2.08 -18.61 -34.55
C GLY A 343 -2.96 -17.45 -34.10
N GLY A 344 -2.35 -16.34 -33.63
CA GLY A 344 -3.06 -15.10 -33.31
C GLY A 344 -4.13 -15.22 -32.23
N ASN A 345 -4.02 -16.21 -31.33
CA ASN A 345 -4.95 -16.46 -30.23
C ASN A 345 -4.26 -17.01 -28.96
N SER A 346 -3.23 -17.85 -29.11
CA SER A 346 -2.47 -18.44 -27.99
C SER A 346 -1.37 -17.50 -27.50
N PHE A 347 -0.71 -16.82 -28.45
CA PHE A 347 0.37 -15.87 -28.26
C PHE A 347 0.11 -14.60 -29.11
N PHE A 348 0.76 -13.50 -28.74
CA PHE A 348 0.66 -12.21 -29.42
C PHE A 348 1.98 -11.47 -29.29
N SER A 349 2.44 -10.80 -30.35
CA SER A 349 3.63 -9.93 -30.25
C SER A 349 3.46 -8.84 -29.18
N THR A 350 4.44 -8.67 -28.30
CA THR A 350 4.43 -7.71 -27.18
C THR A 350 4.02 -6.30 -27.59
N LYS A 351 4.52 -5.81 -28.73
CA LYS A 351 4.24 -4.47 -29.23
C LYS A 351 2.75 -4.28 -29.55
N ASN A 352 2.14 -5.24 -30.23
CA ASN A 352 0.71 -5.15 -30.57
C ASN A 352 -0.17 -5.30 -29.33
N THR A 353 0.25 -6.11 -28.35
CA THR A 353 -0.38 -6.20 -27.02
C THR A 353 -0.36 -4.86 -26.31
N LEU A 354 0.81 -4.23 -26.16
CA LEU A 354 0.97 -2.92 -25.53
C LEU A 354 0.19 -1.80 -26.27
N ASP A 355 0.24 -1.80 -27.61
CA ASP A 355 -0.46 -0.84 -28.46
C ASP A 355 -1.98 -0.94 -28.31
N THR A 356 -2.50 -2.17 -28.35
CA THR A 356 -3.94 -2.43 -28.22
C THR A 356 -4.43 -2.11 -26.82
N PHE A 357 -3.73 -2.61 -25.79
CA PHE A 357 -3.99 -2.29 -24.38
C PHE A 357 -4.08 -0.79 -24.14
N TYR A 358 -3.03 -0.03 -24.50
CA TYR A 358 -2.99 1.40 -24.24
C TYR A 358 -4.02 2.19 -25.06
N SER A 359 -4.36 1.72 -26.27
CA SER A 359 -5.46 2.28 -27.05
C SER A 359 -6.82 2.13 -26.35
N LYS A 360 -7.18 0.91 -25.93
CA LYS A 360 -8.43 0.64 -25.17
C LYS A 360 -8.45 1.43 -23.84
N LEU A 361 -7.31 1.49 -23.13
CA LEU A 361 -7.17 2.23 -21.87
C LEU A 361 -7.36 3.75 -22.06
N LYS A 362 -6.74 4.34 -23.10
CA LYS A 362 -6.83 5.77 -23.42
C LYS A 362 -8.24 6.17 -23.86
N ALA A 363 -8.94 5.31 -24.62
CA ALA A 363 -10.30 5.56 -25.09
C ALA A 363 -11.30 5.81 -23.95
N GLN A 364 -11.11 5.17 -22.80
CA GLN A 364 -11.98 5.30 -21.62
C GLN A 364 -11.43 6.26 -20.54
N GLY A 365 -10.51 7.16 -20.94
CA GLY A 365 -9.92 8.22 -20.10
C GLY A 365 -8.45 7.95 -19.77
N LYS A 366 -7.54 8.80 -20.29
CA LYS A 366 -6.09 8.60 -20.15
C LYS A 366 -5.65 8.50 -18.67
N ILE A 367 -4.92 7.42 -18.37
CA ILE A 367 -4.05 7.25 -17.20
C ILE A 367 -2.68 6.78 -17.70
N CYS A 368 -1.67 6.77 -16.83
CA CYS A 368 -0.32 6.29 -17.16
C CYS A 368 -0.11 4.88 -16.58
N PRO A 369 -0.12 3.81 -17.39
CA PRO A 369 0.37 2.50 -16.97
C PRO A 369 1.90 2.52 -16.82
N ASN A 370 2.42 1.60 -16.03
CA ASN A 370 3.84 1.25 -15.99
C ASN A 370 4.01 -0.15 -16.59
N ILE A 371 5.23 -0.55 -16.94
CA ILE A 371 5.50 -1.82 -17.62
C ILE A 371 6.40 -2.67 -16.72
N ALA A 372 6.01 -3.90 -16.45
CA ALA A 372 6.86 -4.97 -15.97
C ALA A 372 7.32 -5.75 -17.20
N TYR A 373 8.63 -5.93 -17.37
CA TYR A 373 9.21 -6.45 -18.61
C TYR A 373 10.21 -7.57 -18.34
N HIS A 374 10.14 -8.65 -19.10
CA HIS A 374 11.00 -9.84 -18.95
C HIS A 374 12.04 -9.89 -20.07
N ALA A 375 13.12 -9.11 -19.91
CA ALA A 375 14.21 -9.00 -20.89
C ALA A 375 15.22 -10.17 -20.84
N TYR A 376 14.73 -11.41 -20.97
CA TYR A 376 15.58 -12.60 -21.06
C TYR A 376 16.46 -12.59 -22.33
N SER A 377 17.59 -13.29 -22.30
CA SER A 377 18.39 -13.58 -23.50
C SER A 377 17.62 -14.45 -24.50
N GLN A 378 18.01 -14.41 -25.77
CA GLN A 378 17.38 -15.16 -26.84
C GLN A 378 17.38 -16.67 -26.53
N GLY A 379 16.19 -17.27 -26.44
CA GLY A 379 16.04 -18.72 -26.23
C GLY A 379 16.28 -19.20 -24.80
N LEU A 380 16.39 -18.29 -23.81
CA LEU A 380 16.52 -18.53 -22.35
C LEU A 380 17.81 -19.25 -21.89
N VAL A 381 18.35 -20.18 -22.69
CA VAL A 381 19.49 -21.02 -22.33
C VAL A 381 20.81 -20.27 -22.43
N GLU A 382 20.98 -19.41 -23.45
CA GLU A 382 22.27 -18.78 -23.72
C GLU A 382 22.44 -17.46 -22.95
N PRO A 383 23.44 -17.33 -22.06
CA PRO A 383 23.55 -16.14 -21.22
C PRO A 383 24.00 -14.90 -22.01
N LYS A 384 24.68 -15.04 -23.16
CA LYS A 384 25.30 -13.93 -23.90
C LYS A 384 24.28 -13.10 -24.69
N PHE A 385 23.48 -12.29 -24.01
CA PHE A 385 22.45 -11.47 -24.68
C PHE A 385 23.01 -10.54 -25.77
N TRP A 386 24.29 -10.13 -25.70
CA TRP A 386 24.92 -9.32 -26.74
C TRP A 386 25.04 -10.06 -28.09
N ASP A 387 25.02 -11.39 -28.09
CA ASP A 387 25.02 -12.23 -29.29
C ASP A 387 23.60 -12.48 -29.84
N ASP A 388 22.53 -12.00 -29.17
CA ASP A 388 21.12 -12.18 -29.59
C ASP A 388 20.88 -11.65 -31.02
N SER A 389 20.71 -12.55 -31.98
CA SER A 389 20.61 -12.22 -33.42
C SER A 389 19.23 -11.68 -33.83
N LEU A 390 18.18 -11.99 -33.07
CA LEU A 390 16.81 -11.50 -33.29
C LEU A 390 16.57 -10.12 -32.64
N ALA A 391 17.50 -9.66 -31.80
CA ALA A 391 17.47 -8.37 -31.11
C ALA A 391 18.12 -7.26 -31.95
N GLY A 392 17.38 -6.75 -32.93
CA GLY A 392 17.77 -5.62 -33.79
C GLY A 392 17.69 -4.26 -33.09
N SER A 393 18.28 -3.24 -33.70
CA SER A 393 18.39 -1.87 -33.14
C SER A 393 17.14 -0.99 -33.35
N GLY A 394 16.16 -1.46 -34.14
CA GLY A 394 14.97 -0.71 -34.53
C GLY A 394 13.68 -1.16 -33.84
N VAL A 395 12.59 -0.39 -34.04
CA VAL A 395 11.25 -0.69 -33.51
C VAL A 395 10.59 -1.92 -34.15
N ASP A 396 11.14 -2.34 -35.28
CA ASP A 396 10.87 -3.54 -36.09
C ASP A 396 11.63 -4.79 -35.60
N SER A 397 12.49 -4.67 -34.58
CA SER A 397 13.18 -5.80 -33.95
C SER A 397 12.22 -6.94 -33.60
N ARG A 398 12.62 -8.19 -33.81
CA ARG A 398 11.75 -9.35 -33.51
C ARG A 398 11.56 -9.55 -32.02
N ILE A 399 12.65 -9.43 -31.26
CA ILE A 399 12.64 -9.49 -29.79
C ILE A 399 13.28 -8.22 -29.18
N ILE A 400 13.00 -7.96 -27.90
CA ILE A 400 13.76 -6.99 -27.12
C ILE A 400 14.33 -7.65 -25.87
N THR A 401 15.66 -7.74 -25.82
CA THR A 401 16.43 -8.26 -24.70
C THR A 401 17.27 -7.14 -24.09
N MET A 402 18.19 -7.46 -23.18
CA MET A 402 19.11 -6.45 -22.65
C MET A 402 20.00 -5.79 -23.72
N LYS A 403 20.24 -6.46 -24.86
CA LYS A 403 21.03 -5.94 -26.00
C LYS A 403 20.47 -4.64 -26.59
N ASN A 404 19.15 -4.58 -26.75
CA ASN A 404 18.43 -3.53 -27.46
C ASN A 404 17.32 -2.89 -26.61
N ILE A 405 17.38 -3.01 -25.28
CA ILE A 405 16.34 -2.50 -24.34
C ILE A 405 16.05 -0.99 -24.48
N SER A 406 16.97 -0.23 -25.08
CA SER A 406 16.76 1.17 -25.47
C SER A 406 15.54 1.35 -26.38
N VAL A 407 15.29 0.41 -27.32
CA VAL A 407 14.13 0.39 -28.22
C VAL A 407 12.83 0.44 -27.43
N LEU A 408 12.67 -0.42 -26.43
CA LEU A 408 11.48 -0.44 -25.57
C LEU A 408 11.33 0.89 -24.81
N THR A 409 12.41 1.39 -24.22
CA THR A 409 12.34 2.59 -23.37
C THR A 409 12.00 3.86 -24.17
N GLU A 410 12.57 4.05 -25.36
CA GLU A 410 12.19 5.18 -26.22
C GLU A 410 10.81 4.97 -26.86
N TYR A 411 10.39 3.72 -27.11
CA TYR A 411 9.01 3.42 -27.55
C TYR A 411 7.97 3.79 -26.48
N VAL A 412 8.13 3.34 -25.24
CA VAL A 412 7.24 3.63 -24.11
C VAL A 412 7.16 5.13 -23.85
N LYS A 413 8.30 5.82 -23.84
CA LYS A 413 8.40 7.28 -23.69
C LYS A 413 7.63 8.04 -24.77
N LYS A 414 7.70 7.60 -26.03
CA LYS A 414 7.00 8.19 -27.19
C LYS A 414 5.50 7.85 -27.20
N LYS A 415 5.14 6.60 -26.89
CA LYS A 415 3.76 6.08 -27.01
C LYS A 415 2.89 6.44 -25.81
N ILE A 416 3.37 6.19 -24.60
CA ILE A 416 2.62 6.34 -23.35
C ILE A 416 2.90 7.71 -22.73
N GLY A 417 4.18 8.01 -22.55
CA GLY A 417 4.69 9.29 -22.05
C GLY A 417 5.90 9.12 -21.13
N LYS A 418 6.61 10.23 -20.88
CA LYS A 418 7.81 10.29 -20.02
C LYS A 418 7.59 9.89 -18.55
N ASP A 419 6.34 9.88 -18.08
CA ASP A 419 5.98 9.60 -16.68
C ASP A 419 5.75 8.10 -16.43
N ALA A 420 5.72 7.27 -17.49
CA ALA A 420 5.73 5.82 -17.39
C ALA A 420 7.14 5.32 -17.04
N THR A 421 7.22 4.32 -16.17
CA THR A 421 8.48 3.60 -15.88
C THR A 421 8.40 2.16 -16.34
N ILE A 422 9.59 1.58 -16.53
CA ILE A 422 9.78 0.16 -16.79
C ILE A 422 10.46 -0.45 -15.56
N MET A 423 9.84 -1.49 -15.02
CA MET A 423 10.50 -2.45 -14.14
C MET A 423 10.95 -3.61 -15.03
N LEU A 424 12.24 -3.94 -15.00
CA LEU A 424 12.67 -5.24 -15.48
C LEU A 424 12.33 -6.23 -14.35
N ALA A 425 11.31 -7.07 -14.53
CA ALA A 425 10.57 -7.72 -13.42
C ALA A 425 11.00 -9.15 -13.09
N GLU A 426 11.46 -9.91 -14.08
CA GLU A 426 12.14 -11.20 -13.90
C GLU A 426 13.26 -11.31 -14.95
N GLN A 427 14.52 -11.33 -14.50
CA GLN A 427 15.70 -11.56 -15.35
C GLN A 427 16.60 -12.59 -14.69
N ALA A 428 17.12 -13.50 -15.50
CA ALA A 428 17.92 -14.63 -15.08
C ALA A 428 18.91 -14.99 -16.19
N PHE A 429 20.07 -15.53 -15.84
CA PHE A 429 21.10 -15.90 -16.82
C PHE A 429 21.65 -17.28 -16.47
N ASN A 430 21.65 -18.19 -17.43
CA ASN A 430 22.01 -19.59 -17.22
C ASN A 430 23.52 -19.76 -16.96
N SER A 431 23.91 -20.68 -16.07
CA SER A 431 25.31 -21.00 -15.76
C SER A 431 25.87 -22.20 -16.53
N THR A 432 25.15 -22.74 -17.51
CA THR A 432 25.58 -23.86 -18.38
C THR A 432 26.93 -23.61 -19.07
N GLN A 433 27.22 -22.36 -19.44
CA GLN A 433 28.51 -21.92 -20.00
C GLN A 433 29.52 -21.40 -18.93
N GLY A 434 29.27 -21.65 -17.65
CA GLY A 434 30.14 -21.29 -16.52
C GLY A 434 29.62 -20.12 -15.66
N GLU A 435 29.86 -20.21 -14.35
CA GLU A 435 29.37 -19.22 -13.37
C GLU A 435 30.04 -17.84 -13.51
N GLU A 436 31.26 -17.75 -14.06
CA GLU A 436 31.89 -16.47 -14.41
C GLU A 436 31.15 -15.74 -15.53
N LEU A 437 30.72 -16.46 -16.57
CA LEU A 437 29.97 -15.87 -17.66
C LEU A 437 28.59 -15.41 -17.19
N GLN A 438 27.90 -16.24 -16.39
CA GLN A 438 26.67 -15.83 -15.71
C GLN A 438 26.85 -14.52 -14.90
N ALA A 439 27.92 -14.44 -14.10
CA ALA A 439 28.22 -13.24 -13.31
C ALA A 439 28.53 -12.02 -14.18
N ALA A 440 29.28 -12.19 -15.27
CA ALA A 440 29.61 -11.13 -16.22
C ALA A 440 28.38 -10.62 -16.97
N THR A 441 27.53 -11.54 -17.44
CA THR A 441 26.24 -11.22 -18.07
C THR A 441 25.34 -10.42 -17.13
N TYR A 442 25.21 -10.85 -15.87
CA TYR A 442 24.46 -10.08 -14.88
C TYR A 442 25.01 -8.68 -14.66
N ALA A 443 26.33 -8.53 -14.53
CA ALA A 443 26.96 -7.22 -14.34
C ALA A 443 26.67 -6.29 -15.54
N TYR A 444 26.82 -6.80 -16.76
CA TYR A 444 26.53 -6.07 -18.00
C TYR A 444 25.05 -5.65 -18.07
N ALA A 445 24.12 -6.58 -17.86
CA ALA A 445 22.68 -6.31 -17.86
C ALA A 445 22.29 -5.27 -16.78
N TYR A 446 22.82 -5.41 -15.56
CA TYR A 446 22.58 -4.45 -14.49
C TYR A 446 23.10 -3.05 -14.87
N TYR A 447 24.29 -2.94 -15.44
CA TYR A 447 24.85 -1.65 -15.86
C TYR A 447 24.08 -1.01 -17.02
N ILE A 448 23.57 -1.78 -17.99
CA ILE A 448 22.63 -1.27 -19.00
C ILE A 448 21.37 -0.71 -18.32
N SER A 449 20.84 -1.44 -17.33
CA SER A 449 19.67 -1.01 -16.56
C SER A 449 19.93 0.28 -15.80
N GLU A 450 21.09 0.42 -15.15
CA GLU A 450 21.47 1.59 -14.36
C GLU A 450 21.63 2.84 -15.22
N GLY A 451 22.29 2.71 -16.39
CA GLY A 451 22.46 3.78 -17.36
C GLY A 451 21.15 4.31 -17.98
N ASN A 452 20.10 3.50 -18.02
CA ASN A 452 18.80 3.87 -18.62
C ASN A 452 17.83 4.48 -17.61
N LYS A 453 17.45 5.76 -17.80
CA LYS A 453 16.59 6.51 -16.86
C LYS A 453 15.13 6.06 -16.79
N MET A 454 14.62 5.32 -17.79
CA MET A 454 13.22 4.84 -17.76
C MET A 454 13.10 3.50 -17.00
N ILE A 455 14.19 2.75 -16.89
CA ILE A 455 14.25 1.56 -16.04
C ILE A 455 14.39 2.00 -14.59
N GLU A 456 13.42 1.64 -13.74
CA GLU A 456 13.38 2.02 -12.32
C GLU A 456 13.94 0.94 -11.38
N SER A 457 13.96 -0.32 -11.82
CA SER A 457 14.54 -1.45 -11.08
C SER A 457 14.86 -2.63 -12.02
N PHE A 458 15.83 -3.44 -11.61
CA PHE A 458 16.23 -4.69 -12.22
C PHE A 458 16.04 -5.80 -11.18
N ILE A 459 15.14 -6.74 -11.43
CA ILE A 459 14.79 -7.80 -10.49
C ILE A 459 15.41 -9.11 -10.95
N TYR A 460 16.37 -9.62 -10.19
CA TYR A 460 16.96 -10.93 -10.47
C TYR A 460 16.02 -12.05 -10.02
N ALA A 461 15.61 -12.91 -10.95
CA ALA A 461 14.94 -14.16 -10.68
C ALA A 461 16.01 -15.27 -10.73
N ARG A 462 16.42 -15.87 -9.61
CA ARG A 462 15.92 -15.75 -8.24
C ARG A 462 17.03 -16.05 -7.23
N ASP A 463 16.73 -15.90 -5.94
CA ASP A 463 17.69 -16.15 -4.85
C ASP A 463 18.20 -17.60 -4.85
N THR A 464 17.29 -18.57 -4.71
CA THR A 464 17.58 -20.02 -4.74
C THR A 464 16.91 -20.66 -5.97
N GLU A 465 17.66 -21.50 -6.67
CA GLU A 465 17.19 -22.33 -7.78
C GLU A 465 16.07 -23.30 -7.34
N PRO A 466 14.91 -23.34 -7.99
CA PRO A 466 13.89 -24.35 -7.75
C PRO A 466 14.12 -25.58 -8.65
N GLN A 467 13.73 -26.77 -8.18
CA GLN A 467 13.87 -28.01 -8.95
C GLN A 467 13.21 -27.93 -10.34
N SER A 468 12.06 -27.26 -10.43
CA SER A 468 11.33 -27.07 -11.70
C SER A 468 12.14 -26.39 -12.80
N ASP A 469 13.09 -25.53 -12.44
CA ASP A 469 13.93 -24.80 -13.41
C ASP A 469 15.10 -25.71 -13.84
N VAL A 470 15.70 -26.42 -12.88
CA VAL A 470 16.74 -27.44 -13.12
C VAL A 470 16.25 -28.55 -14.05
N ASP A 471 15.02 -29.03 -13.85
CA ASP A 471 14.38 -30.06 -14.69
C ASP A 471 14.20 -29.61 -16.15
N GLN A 472 14.21 -28.30 -16.41
CA GLN A 472 14.14 -27.69 -17.74
C GLN A 472 15.53 -27.27 -18.28
N GLY A 473 16.61 -27.51 -17.53
CA GLY A 473 17.97 -27.10 -17.90
C GLY A 473 18.31 -25.64 -17.60
N PHE A 474 17.53 -24.97 -16.77
CA PHE A 474 17.79 -23.60 -16.32
C PHE A 474 18.55 -23.60 -14.98
N TYR A 475 19.76 -23.04 -14.99
CA TYR A 475 20.66 -22.96 -13.84
C TYR A 475 21.04 -21.50 -13.59
N TRP A 476 20.08 -20.70 -13.13
CA TRP A 476 20.17 -19.25 -13.08
C TRP A 476 20.07 -18.63 -11.68
N GLY A 477 19.80 -19.39 -10.62
CA GLY A 477 19.70 -18.87 -9.26
C GLY A 477 21.01 -18.24 -8.74
N LEU A 478 20.92 -17.26 -7.83
CA LEU A 478 22.11 -16.77 -7.10
C LEU A 478 22.75 -17.89 -6.27
N ARG A 479 21.94 -18.85 -5.83
CA ARG A 479 22.31 -20.13 -5.23
C ARG A 479 21.74 -21.27 -6.06
N ASP A 480 22.45 -22.39 -6.12
CA ASP A 480 21.85 -23.64 -6.60
C ASP A 480 20.82 -24.21 -5.61
N ILE A 481 20.16 -25.30 -6.00
CA ILE A 481 19.07 -25.92 -5.22
C ILE A 481 19.49 -26.37 -3.82
N ASN A 482 20.79 -26.65 -3.60
CA ASN A 482 21.33 -27.03 -2.30
C ASN A 482 21.73 -25.81 -1.45
N GLY A 483 21.45 -24.59 -1.92
CA GLY A 483 21.79 -23.34 -1.25
C GLY A 483 23.25 -22.92 -1.42
N ARG A 484 24.05 -23.58 -2.27
CA ARG A 484 25.44 -23.15 -2.52
C ARG A 484 25.44 -21.87 -3.34
N GLU A 485 26.06 -20.82 -2.80
CA GLU A 485 26.26 -19.54 -3.46
C GLU A 485 27.10 -19.71 -4.75
N ARG A 486 26.52 -19.38 -5.91
CA ARG A 486 27.22 -19.33 -7.21
C ARG A 486 28.09 -18.08 -7.30
N LYS A 487 29.06 -18.02 -8.23
CA LYS A 487 29.94 -16.83 -8.41
C LYS A 487 29.17 -15.52 -8.64
N ILE A 488 27.99 -15.58 -9.26
CA ILE A 488 27.10 -14.41 -9.40
C ILE A 488 26.65 -13.82 -8.05
N TYR A 489 26.51 -14.60 -6.98
CA TYR A 489 26.07 -14.10 -5.66
C TYR A 489 26.97 -12.97 -5.14
N ASN A 490 28.29 -13.15 -5.25
CA ASN A 490 29.26 -12.12 -4.86
C ASN A 490 29.21 -10.91 -5.79
N THR A 491 28.93 -11.10 -7.08
CA THR A 491 28.74 -10.01 -8.05
C THR A 491 27.48 -9.19 -7.69
N PHE A 492 26.34 -9.86 -7.49
CA PHE A 492 25.08 -9.25 -7.03
C PHE A 492 25.27 -8.45 -5.72
N LYS A 493 26.06 -8.97 -4.78
CA LYS A 493 26.37 -8.29 -3.51
C LYS A 493 27.14 -6.98 -3.68
N VAL A 494 27.98 -6.83 -4.71
CA VAL A 494 28.84 -5.65 -4.93
C VAL A 494 28.38 -4.70 -6.03
N ILE A 495 27.48 -5.14 -6.93
CA ILE A 495 27.18 -4.46 -8.21
C ILE A 495 26.66 -3.01 -8.08
N ASP A 496 26.04 -2.66 -6.96
CA ASP A 496 25.48 -1.34 -6.66
C ASP A 496 26.25 -0.58 -5.57
N SER A 497 27.43 -1.08 -5.20
CA SER A 497 28.29 -0.53 -4.15
C SER A 497 29.31 0.47 -4.68
N LYS A 498 29.98 1.19 -3.76
CA LYS A 498 31.10 2.08 -4.10
C LYS A 498 32.21 1.36 -4.88
N GLU A 499 32.46 0.10 -4.55
CA GLU A 499 33.49 -0.74 -5.15
C GLU A 499 33.04 -1.44 -6.45
N SER A 500 31.82 -1.19 -6.94
CA SER A 500 31.18 -1.91 -8.05
C SER A 500 32.09 -2.13 -9.26
N LEU A 501 32.52 -1.06 -9.95
CA LEU A 501 33.31 -1.17 -11.18
C LEU A 501 34.69 -1.80 -10.95
N ASP A 502 35.28 -1.62 -9.77
CA ASP A 502 36.58 -2.19 -9.42
C ASP A 502 36.46 -3.70 -9.15
N LYS A 503 35.36 -4.12 -8.52
CA LYS A 503 35.08 -5.53 -8.17
C LYS A 503 34.48 -6.36 -9.28
N THR A 504 34.05 -5.73 -10.37
CA THR A 504 33.57 -6.40 -11.60
C THR A 504 34.54 -6.25 -12.78
N LYS A 505 35.69 -5.59 -12.61
CA LYS A 505 36.65 -5.36 -13.71
C LYS A 505 37.14 -6.67 -14.35
N ASN A 506 37.34 -7.72 -13.56
CA ASN A 506 37.76 -9.04 -14.04
C ASN A 506 36.68 -9.78 -14.84
N LEU A 507 35.41 -9.36 -14.76
CA LEU A 507 34.32 -9.96 -15.53
C LEU A 507 34.30 -9.48 -16.99
N LEU A 508 35.00 -8.38 -17.33
CA LEU A 508 35.07 -7.85 -18.70
C LEU A 508 35.66 -8.86 -19.69
N SER A 509 36.57 -9.74 -19.26
CA SER A 509 37.14 -10.81 -20.11
C SER A 509 36.15 -11.89 -20.54
N TYR A 510 34.92 -11.85 -20.03
CA TYR A 510 33.81 -12.72 -20.40
C TYR A 510 32.72 -11.98 -21.21
N THR A 511 32.99 -10.73 -21.63
CA THR A 511 32.06 -9.86 -22.38
C THR A 511 32.68 -9.38 -23.69
N ASP A 512 31.87 -8.73 -24.54
CA ASP A 512 32.31 -7.99 -25.73
C ASP A 512 32.91 -6.59 -25.40
N LEU A 513 32.98 -6.21 -24.12
CA LEU A 513 33.44 -4.89 -23.68
C LEU A 513 34.89 -4.90 -23.18
N SER A 514 35.65 -3.86 -23.58
CA SER A 514 36.94 -3.52 -22.97
C SER A 514 36.78 -2.68 -21.70
N SER A 515 35.64 -2.02 -21.51
CA SER A 515 35.34 -1.25 -20.30
C SER A 515 33.85 -1.04 -20.07
N TRP A 516 33.40 -1.15 -18.80
CA TRP A 516 32.02 -0.86 -18.40
C TRP A 516 31.54 0.55 -18.74
N THR A 517 32.44 1.53 -18.94
CA THR A 517 32.06 2.88 -19.38
C THR A 517 31.74 3.01 -20.87
N GLN A 518 31.82 1.91 -21.65
CA GLN A 518 31.24 1.86 -22.99
C GLN A 518 29.70 1.80 -22.95
N ILE A 519 29.12 1.36 -21.83
CA ILE A 519 27.66 1.26 -21.65
C ILE A 519 27.06 2.68 -21.52
N PRO A 520 26.08 3.05 -22.37
CA PRO A 520 25.46 4.38 -22.32
C PRO A 520 24.93 4.75 -20.94
N GLY A 521 25.36 5.91 -20.43
CA GLY A 521 24.98 6.42 -19.11
C GLY A 521 25.92 6.01 -17.96
N ILE A 522 26.77 5.00 -18.15
CA ILE A 522 27.75 4.57 -17.13
C ILE A 522 29.02 5.40 -17.20
N LYS A 523 29.50 5.84 -16.03
CA LYS A 523 30.70 6.66 -15.85
C LYS A 523 31.53 6.07 -14.72
N LYS A 524 32.84 6.35 -14.71
CA LYS A 524 33.73 6.04 -13.56
C LYS A 524 33.22 6.61 -12.22
N SER A 525 32.33 7.60 -12.25
CA SER A 525 31.70 8.21 -11.08
C SER A 525 30.35 7.61 -10.66
N THR A 526 29.69 6.77 -11.48
CA THR A 526 28.29 6.34 -11.27
C THR A 526 28.03 5.85 -9.85
N PHE A 527 28.88 4.95 -9.35
CA PHE A 527 28.71 4.37 -8.01
C PHE A 527 29.58 5.03 -6.91
N LYS A 528 30.35 6.09 -7.19
CA LYS A 528 31.31 6.65 -6.21
C LYS A 528 30.65 7.17 -4.92
N ASN A 529 29.41 7.62 -5.03
CA ASN A 529 28.58 8.10 -3.92
C ASN A 529 27.70 7.00 -3.32
N ASN A 530 27.63 5.82 -3.94
CA ASN A 530 26.96 4.67 -3.36
C ASN A 530 27.75 4.18 -2.16
N ARG A 531 27.10 3.32 -1.39
CA ARG A 531 27.67 2.83 -0.14
C ARG A 531 28.73 1.76 -0.39
N SER A 532 29.83 1.83 0.34
CA SER A 532 30.83 0.77 0.39
C SER A 532 30.26 -0.54 0.94
N ILE A 533 30.66 -1.68 0.38
CA ILE A 533 30.36 -2.99 0.96
C ILE A 533 30.94 -3.15 2.37
N LYS A 534 32.05 -2.46 2.68
CA LYS A 534 32.71 -2.45 4.00
C LYS A 534 31.85 -1.80 5.08
N ASN A 535 30.95 -0.88 4.71
CA ASN A 535 30.06 -0.20 5.66
C ASN A 535 28.96 -1.16 6.14
N LYS A 536 28.81 -1.37 7.46
CA LYS A 536 27.69 -2.13 8.08
C LYS A 536 26.32 -1.52 7.70
N TRP A 537 25.24 -2.31 7.72
CA TRP A 537 23.86 -1.95 7.28
C TRP A 537 23.32 -0.67 7.94
N PRO A 538 22.40 0.14 7.34
CA PRO A 538 22.00 1.41 7.92
C PRO A 538 21.19 1.08 9.17
N LEU A 539 21.59 1.67 10.28
CA LEU A 539 20.96 1.38 11.55
C LEU A 539 19.52 1.91 11.54
N VAL A 540 18.58 1.07 12.00
CA VAL A 540 17.17 1.41 12.14
C VAL A 540 17.04 2.65 13.04
N GLN A 541 16.33 3.66 12.56
CA GLN A 541 16.24 4.93 13.28
C GLN A 541 15.24 4.86 14.43
N SER A 542 15.45 5.70 15.45
CA SER A 542 14.52 5.89 16.58
C SER A 542 13.10 6.28 16.14
N THR A 543 12.94 6.93 14.99
CA THR A 543 11.65 7.28 14.39
C THR A 543 10.83 6.07 13.93
N SER A 544 11.45 4.89 13.79
CA SER A 544 10.78 3.63 13.45
C SER A 544 10.43 2.78 14.68
N LEU A 545 10.64 3.30 15.89
CA LEU A 545 10.49 2.58 17.17
C LEU A 545 9.59 3.34 18.14
N TYR A 546 8.86 2.58 18.96
CA TYR A 546 8.11 3.07 20.11
C TYR A 546 8.57 2.37 21.38
N VAL A 547 8.21 2.96 22.51
CA VAL A 547 8.60 2.51 23.84
C VAL A 547 7.35 2.17 24.62
N CYS A 548 7.18 0.89 24.94
CA CYS A 548 6.24 0.44 25.95
C CYS A 548 6.89 0.50 27.33
N LEU A 549 6.17 1.04 28.30
CA LEU A 549 6.36 0.85 29.72
C LEU A 549 5.52 -0.35 30.17
N ALA A 550 5.95 -1.08 31.21
CA ALA A 550 5.23 -2.27 31.69
C ALA A 550 3.77 -1.97 32.07
N ASP A 551 3.53 -0.76 32.57
CA ASP A 551 2.24 -0.26 33.04
C ASP A 551 1.59 0.70 32.01
N ASP A 552 1.92 0.58 30.72
CA ASP A 552 1.21 1.28 29.64
C ASP A 552 -0.19 0.65 29.41
N ASN A 553 -1.21 1.51 29.40
CA ASN A 553 -2.58 1.18 29.04
C ASN A 553 -2.89 1.86 27.69
N TRP A 554 -3.61 1.18 26.79
CA TRP A 554 -3.94 1.67 25.44
C TRP A 554 -4.59 3.07 25.37
N GLN A 555 -5.16 3.56 26.49
CA GLN A 555 -5.89 4.82 26.56
C GLN A 555 -5.18 5.95 27.35
N ARG A 556 -4.10 5.71 28.11
CA ARG A 556 -3.48 6.71 29.01
C ARG A 556 -1.97 6.57 29.15
N GLU A 557 -1.29 7.70 29.37
CA GLU A 557 0.14 7.73 29.77
C GLU A 557 0.33 7.08 31.16
N THR A 558 1.39 6.28 31.32
CA THR A 558 1.72 5.65 32.62
C THR A 558 1.78 6.71 33.73
N THR A 559 0.94 6.52 34.75
CA THR A 559 0.81 7.41 35.89
C THR A 559 0.78 6.59 37.18
N TYR A 560 1.72 6.85 38.09
CA TYR A 560 1.75 6.29 39.43
C TYR A 560 1.18 7.26 40.45
N VAL A 561 0.63 6.75 41.55
CA VAL A 561 0.29 7.58 42.72
C VAL A 561 1.51 7.65 43.65
N TYR A 562 1.85 8.84 44.11
CA TYR A 562 3.01 9.08 44.97
C TYR A 562 2.89 8.36 46.33
N ASP A 563 3.83 7.47 46.62
CA ASP A 563 3.93 6.72 47.88
C ASP A 563 5.27 6.98 48.62
N GLY A 564 6.09 7.90 48.09
CA GLY A 564 7.44 8.18 48.56
C GLY A 564 8.52 7.17 48.11
N LYS A 565 8.16 6.15 47.33
CA LYS A 565 9.10 5.19 46.73
C LYS A 565 9.56 5.65 45.35
N LYS A 566 10.52 4.92 44.77
CA LYS A 566 11.03 5.18 43.41
C LYS A 566 10.26 4.33 42.40
N HIS A 567 9.64 4.96 41.42
CA HIS A 567 8.90 4.29 40.34
C HIS A 567 9.75 4.23 39.07
N LYS A 568 10.06 3.02 38.59
CA LYS A 568 10.94 2.79 37.43
C LYS A 568 10.34 1.74 36.48
N PRO A 569 9.33 2.09 35.67
CA PRO A 569 8.64 1.16 34.77
C PRO A 569 9.60 0.37 33.89
N ALA A 570 9.45 -0.96 33.82
CA ALA A 570 10.28 -1.74 32.92
C ALA A 570 10.03 -1.34 31.45
N VAL A 571 11.13 -1.05 30.73
CA VAL A 571 11.10 -0.48 29.39
C VAL A 571 11.25 -1.57 28.34
N THR A 572 10.30 -1.65 27.42
CA THR A 572 10.36 -2.51 26.22
C THR A 572 10.31 -1.64 24.97
N VAL A 573 11.40 -1.62 24.20
CA VAL A 573 11.43 -0.97 22.88
C VAL A 573 10.85 -1.94 21.85
N LYS A 574 9.90 -1.47 21.04
CA LYS A 574 9.28 -2.21 19.94
C LYS A 574 9.38 -1.41 18.65
N ARG A 575 9.34 -2.06 17.49
CA ARG A 575 9.28 -1.34 16.20
C ARG A 575 7.84 -0.89 15.93
N ASN A 576 7.64 0.37 15.55
CA ASN A 576 6.33 1.04 15.38
C ASN A 576 5.30 0.20 14.64
N TYR A 577 5.77 -0.52 13.63
CA TYR A 577 4.91 -1.17 12.66
C TYR A 577 4.89 -2.69 12.84
N THR A 578 5.92 -3.31 13.44
CA THR A 578 5.95 -4.77 13.64
C THR A 578 5.47 -5.24 15.00
N GLY A 579 5.49 -4.38 16.03
CA GLY A 579 5.29 -4.79 17.42
C GLY A 579 6.38 -5.73 17.98
N LYS A 580 7.34 -6.18 17.16
CA LYS A 580 8.44 -7.05 17.58
C LYS A 580 9.35 -6.30 18.54
N THR A 581 9.66 -6.93 19.67
CA THR A 581 10.56 -6.42 20.71
C THR A 581 11.98 -6.31 20.16
N VAL A 582 12.58 -5.13 20.32
CA VAL A 582 14.01 -4.93 20.09
C VAL A 582 14.78 -5.65 21.21
N PRO A 583 15.79 -6.48 20.91
CA PRO A 583 16.57 -7.15 21.95
C PRO A 583 17.25 -6.16 22.91
N LYS A 584 17.22 -6.43 24.22
CA LYS A 584 17.78 -5.53 25.25
C LYS A 584 19.25 -5.12 25.00
N LYS A 585 20.05 -5.98 24.38
CA LYS A 585 21.45 -5.67 23.96
C LYS A 585 21.57 -4.48 22.98
N ASN A 586 20.50 -4.15 22.27
CA ASN A 586 20.46 -3.10 21.25
C ASN A 586 19.95 -1.74 21.77
N TYR A 587 19.80 -1.56 23.09
CA TYR A 587 19.57 -0.24 23.68
C TYR A 587 20.10 -0.15 25.11
N SER A 588 20.10 1.05 25.68
CA SER A 588 20.29 1.28 27.11
C SER A 588 19.30 2.31 27.61
N VAL A 589 18.75 2.05 28.79
CA VAL A 589 17.73 2.87 29.45
C VAL A 589 18.39 3.70 30.56
N LYS A 590 18.17 5.01 30.56
CA LYS A 590 18.59 5.92 31.62
C LYS A 590 17.38 6.74 32.08
N TYR A 591 17.04 6.63 33.36
CA TYR A 591 16.10 7.56 34.00
C TYR A 591 16.83 8.88 34.24
N LEU A 592 16.25 9.99 33.80
CA LEU A 592 16.87 11.32 33.88
C LEU A 592 16.65 12.02 35.23
N THR A 593 15.87 11.40 36.12
CA THR A 593 15.52 11.90 37.46
C THR A 593 15.59 10.74 38.45
N ASP A 594 15.42 11.00 39.75
CA ASP A 594 15.41 9.94 40.76
C ASP A 594 14.13 9.08 40.73
N CYS A 595 13.09 9.59 40.06
CA CYS A 595 11.75 9.03 39.92
C CYS A 595 11.03 8.75 41.25
N ARG A 596 11.22 9.62 42.25
CA ARG A 596 10.56 9.53 43.56
C ARG A 596 9.49 10.61 43.76
N SER A 597 9.77 11.84 43.35
CA SER A 597 8.89 12.99 43.62
C SER A 597 7.66 13.06 42.72
N ILE A 598 6.65 13.84 43.13
CA ILE A 598 5.49 14.19 42.31
C ILE A 598 5.95 15.03 41.12
N GLY A 599 5.72 14.56 39.89
CA GLY A 599 6.25 15.21 38.68
C GLY A 599 6.08 14.41 37.39
N VAL A 600 6.54 15.00 36.28
CA VAL A 600 6.77 14.30 35.02
C VAL A 600 8.22 13.83 34.97
N HIS A 601 8.43 12.54 34.72
CA HIS A 601 9.74 11.91 34.72
C HIS A 601 10.12 11.44 33.32
N ARG A 602 11.35 11.76 32.92
CA ARG A 602 11.89 11.43 31.59
C ARG A 602 12.78 10.19 31.64
N ILE A 603 12.52 9.27 30.72
CA ILE A 603 13.33 8.09 30.43
C ILE A 603 14.02 8.32 29.08
N GLN A 604 15.34 8.25 29.06
CA GLN A 604 16.15 8.28 27.86
C GLN A 604 16.52 6.86 27.42
N ILE A 605 16.13 6.49 26.21
CA ILE A 605 16.45 5.22 25.58
C ILE A 605 17.48 5.51 24.48
N LYS A 606 18.76 5.18 24.71
CA LYS A 606 19.82 5.31 23.72
C LYS A 606 19.98 4.00 22.95
N LEU A 607 19.80 4.03 21.64
CA LEU A 607 19.83 2.84 20.77
C LEU A 607 21.29 2.44 20.44
N LYS A 608 21.49 1.14 20.17
CA LYS A 608 22.78 0.48 19.95
C LYS A 608 22.65 -0.64 18.91
N GLY A 609 23.78 -1.23 18.49
CA GLY A 609 23.81 -2.37 17.59
C GLY A 609 23.26 -2.00 16.21
N ASP A 610 22.25 -2.74 15.73
CA ASP A 610 21.53 -2.51 14.46
C ASP A 610 20.61 -1.26 14.48
N PHE A 611 20.60 -0.47 15.56
CA PHE A 611 19.66 0.64 15.79
C PHE A 611 20.40 1.93 16.17
N ARG A 612 19.87 3.11 15.77
CA ARG A 612 20.46 4.42 16.04
C ARG A 612 19.45 5.49 16.44
N GLY A 613 19.92 6.42 17.27
CA GLY A 613 19.15 7.54 17.79
C GLY A 613 18.88 7.42 19.29
N THR A 614 18.10 8.37 19.80
CA THR A 614 17.67 8.44 21.19
C THR A 614 16.17 8.68 21.20
N ILE A 615 15.44 7.95 22.03
CA ILE A 615 14.02 8.17 22.30
C ILE A 615 13.90 8.72 23.71
N ILE A 616 13.07 9.75 23.90
CA ILE A 616 12.62 10.19 25.22
C ILE A 616 11.19 9.69 25.41
N ARG A 617 10.92 9.01 26.52
CA ARG A 617 9.57 8.62 26.95
C ARG A 617 9.30 9.24 28.31
N GLU A 618 8.10 9.74 28.51
CA GLU A 618 7.66 10.33 29.77
C GLU A 618 6.70 9.39 30.52
N PHE A 619 6.68 9.52 31.84
CA PHE A 619 5.64 9.00 32.72
C PHE A 619 5.42 9.96 33.88
N THR A 620 4.28 9.86 34.56
CA THR A 620 3.89 10.80 35.62
C THR A 620 3.87 10.11 36.99
N ILE A 621 4.29 10.83 38.03
CA ILE A 621 3.97 10.51 39.43
C ILE A 621 3.01 11.60 39.91
N ALA A 622 1.75 11.22 40.09
CA ALA A 622 0.67 12.08 40.57
C ALA A 622 0.66 12.17 42.11
N PRO A 623 0.17 13.28 42.69
CA PRO A 623 -0.02 13.36 44.14
C PRO A 623 -1.04 12.32 44.63
N GLN A 624 -1.00 11.96 45.91
CA GLN A 624 -2.15 11.30 46.55
C GLN A 624 -3.30 12.29 46.70
N ASN A 625 -4.54 11.80 46.59
CA ASN A 625 -5.71 12.65 46.68
C ASN A 625 -5.85 13.29 48.08
N ALA A 626 -6.53 14.43 48.15
CA ALA A 626 -7.00 14.98 49.42
C ALA A 626 -8.26 14.19 49.82
N MET A 627 -8.32 13.75 51.07
CA MET A 627 -9.48 13.08 51.63
C MET A 627 -10.36 14.14 52.30
N LEU A 628 -11.60 14.27 51.84
CA LEU A 628 -12.57 15.18 52.45
C LEU A 628 -12.79 14.76 53.91
N ASN A 629 -12.69 15.71 54.83
CA ASN A 629 -12.76 15.47 56.28
C ASN A 629 -14.10 15.93 56.85
N ASP A 630 -14.57 17.11 56.43
CA ASP A 630 -15.85 17.69 56.85
C ASP A 630 -16.32 18.73 55.82
N LEU A 631 -17.63 18.97 55.74
CA LEU A 631 -18.28 19.93 54.86
C LEU A 631 -19.40 20.67 55.62
N VAL A 632 -19.04 21.78 56.28
CA VAL A 632 -19.98 22.56 57.09
C VAL A 632 -20.68 23.61 56.22
N MET A 633 -21.98 23.43 55.99
CA MET A 633 -22.82 24.36 55.24
C MET A 633 -23.40 25.46 56.15
N THR A 634 -23.56 26.66 55.58
CA THR A 634 -24.42 27.73 56.12
C THR A 634 -25.42 28.18 55.06
N SER A 635 -26.30 29.12 55.39
CA SER A 635 -27.31 29.66 54.47
C SER A 635 -26.73 30.30 53.19
N ASN A 636 -25.43 30.62 53.12
CA ASN A 636 -24.78 31.27 51.98
C ASN A 636 -23.34 30.81 51.69
N SER A 637 -22.85 29.77 52.37
CA SER A 637 -21.45 29.33 52.26
C SER A 637 -21.25 27.85 52.59
N ALA A 638 -20.13 27.27 52.14
CA ALA A 638 -19.71 25.92 52.45
C ALA A 638 -18.25 25.91 52.91
N THR A 639 -17.98 25.50 54.15
CA THR A 639 -16.61 25.31 54.64
C THR A 639 -16.20 23.86 54.45
N VAL A 640 -15.42 23.64 53.39
CA VAL A 640 -14.78 22.37 53.07
C VAL A 640 -13.53 22.22 53.94
N SER A 641 -13.34 21.10 54.63
CA SER A 641 -12.08 20.74 55.30
C SER A 641 -11.59 19.37 54.85
N TRP A 642 -10.28 19.14 54.82
CA TRP A 642 -9.71 17.91 54.27
C TRP A 642 -8.38 17.54 54.93
N ASN A 643 -8.09 16.25 54.88
CA ASN A 643 -6.81 15.68 55.26
C ASN A 643 -6.01 15.32 54.00
N VAL A 644 -4.68 15.33 54.12
CA VAL A 644 -3.78 14.83 53.07
C VAL A 644 -2.60 14.12 53.75
N PRO A 645 -2.08 13.02 53.19
CA PRO A 645 -0.89 12.37 53.73
C PRO A 645 0.30 13.35 53.80
N LYS A 646 0.99 13.40 54.95
CA LYS A 646 2.07 14.36 55.23
C LYS A 646 3.13 14.43 54.12
N LYS A 647 3.61 13.27 53.65
CA LYS A 647 4.61 13.17 52.57
C LYS A 647 4.13 13.76 51.24
N THR A 648 2.82 13.74 50.97
CA THR A 648 2.21 14.35 49.78
C THR A 648 2.07 15.85 49.97
N LYS A 649 1.64 16.30 51.16
CA LYS A 649 1.53 17.72 51.55
C LYS A 649 2.84 18.50 51.31
N GLU A 650 3.97 17.88 51.66
CA GLU A 650 5.32 18.43 51.50
C GLU A 650 5.74 18.65 50.03
N GLN A 651 5.09 17.96 49.08
CA GLN A 651 5.46 18.02 47.66
C GLN A 651 4.45 18.73 46.77
N ILE A 652 3.17 18.85 47.14
CA ILE A 652 2.14 19.52 46.33
C ILE A 652 2.28 21.06 46.31
N THR A 653 1.69 21.70 45.29
CA THR A 653 1.54 23.17 45.24
C THR A 653 0.30 23.62 46.03
N GLY A 654 -0.72 22.75 46.11
CA GLY A 654 -1.90 22.96 46.93
C GLY A 654 -3.06 22.10 46.46
N TYR A 655 -4.27 22.66 46.52
CA TYR A 655 -5.53 21.94 46.32
C TYR A 655 -6.41 22.62 45.28
N MET A 656 -7.22 21.85 44.57
CA MET A 656 -8.29 22.32 43.71
C MET A 656 -9.61 21.80 44.25
N ILE A 657 -10.57 22.70 44.45
CA ILE A 657 -11.95 22.36 44.83
C ILE A 657 -12.83 22.62 43.62
N GLN A 658 -13.68 21.66 43.26
CA GLN A 658 -14.77 21.86 42.32
C GLN A 658 -16.12 21.82 43.04
N TYR A 659 -17.06 22.64 42.57
CA TYR A 659 -18.45 22.58 43.02
C TYR A 659 -19.45 22.89 41.89
N THR A 660 -20.67 22.35 42.02
CA THR A 660 -21.79 22.53 41.09
C THR A 660 -23.13 22.39 41.83
N ASP A 661 -24.18 23.07 41.39
CA ASP A 661 -25.58 22.86 41.80
C ASP A 661 -26.40 22.08 40.76
N GLY A 662 -25.76 21.55 39.71
CA GLY A 662 -26.40 20.70 38.70
C GLY A 662 -26.93 19.39 39.28
N GLU A 663 -28.18 19.03 38.95
CA GLU A 663 -28.97 18.00 39.63
C GLU A 663 -28.32 16.60 39.71
N GLY A 664 -27.56 16.20 38.68
CA GLY A 664 -26.82 14.93 38.62
C GLY A 664 -25.31 15.05 38.91
N GLY A 665 -24.88 16.11 39.59
CA GLY A 665 -23.50 16.29 40.03
C GLY A 665 -22.48 16.42 38.89
N PHE A 666 -21.22 16.09 39.17
CA PHE A 666 -20.09 16.37 38.27
C PHE A 666 -20.08 15.55 36.97
N TYR A 667 -20.86 14.47 36.88
CA TYR A 667 -20.90 13.60 35.69
C TYR A 667 -21.95 14.04 34.66
N SER A 668 -22.95 14.83 35.06
CA SER A 668 -23.99 15.37 34.16
C SER A 668 -23.94 16.90 34.02
N THR A 669 -23.25 17.62 34.92
CA THR A 669 -23.03 19.07 34.78
C THR A 669 -22.06 19.34 33.62
N PRO A 670 -22.39 20.22 32.65
CA PRO A 670 -21.43 20.66 31.63
C PRO A 670 -20.21 21.34 32.27
N GLU A 671 -19.00 21.10 31.75
CA GLU A 671 -17.74 21.59 32.37
C GLU A 671 -17.71 23.11 32.61
N LYS A 672 -18.35 23.90 31.72
CA LYS A 672 -18.50 25.36 31.86
C LYS A 672 -19.28 25.80 33.11
N ASP A 673 -20.12 24.94 33.66
CA ASP A 673 -21.00 25.19 34.80
C ASP A 673 -20.43 24.54 36.09
N ILE A 674 -19.25 23.91 36.02
CA ILE A 674 -18.50 23.42 37.17
C ILE A 674 -17.51 24.49 37.62
N HIS A 675 -17.74 25.08 38.79
CA HIS A 675 -16.84 26.08 39.36
C HIS A 675 -15.56 25.43 39.89
N LEU A 676 -14.39 26.03 39.60
CA LEU A 676 -13.07 25.56 40.03
C LEU A 676 -12.34 26.61 40.89
N ILE A 677 -12.01 26.25 42.13
CA ILE A 677 -11.22 27.07 43.06
C ILE A 677 -9.82 26.46 43.17
N LYS A 678 -8.78 27.23 42.81
CA LYS A 678 -7.38 26.79 42.91
C LYS A 678 -6.67 27.43 44.10
N ILE A 679 -6.33 26.62 45.10
CA ILE A 679 -5.64 27.03 46.33
C ILE A 679 -4.13 26.83 46.15
N LYS A 680 -3.36 27.92 46.08
CA LYS A 680 -1.89 27.90 45.96
C LYS A 680 -1.18 27.87 47.33
N ASN A 681 -1.63 26.98 48.22
CA ASN A 681 -1.04 26.82 49.55
C ASN A 681 -1.30 25.39 50.07
N SER A 682 -0.25 24.56 50.15
CA SER A 682 -0.32 23.19 50.65
C SER A 682 -0.61 23.08 52.16
N ASN A 683 -0.39 24.15 52.94
CA ASN A 683 -0.68 24.18 54.37
C ASN A 683 -2.15 24.47 54.70
N LYS A 684 -2.94 24.95 53.75
CA LYS A 684 -4.37 25.20 53.95
C LYS A 684 -5.14 23.86 53.90
N LEU A 685 -5.79 23.48 55.00
CA LEU A 685 -6.61 22.26 55.12
C LEU A 685 -8.12 22.55 55.25
N LYS A 686 -8.52 23.81 55.11
CA LYS A 686 -9.93 24.23 55.08
C LYS A 686 -10.15 25.45 54.17
N TYR A 687 -11.30 25.54 53.51
CA TYR A 687 -11.66 26.66 52.64
C TYR A 687 -13.19 26.87 52.64
N THR A 688 -13.61 28.12 52.82
CA THR A 688 -15.01 28.53 52.75
C THR A 688 -15.36 29.04 51.34
N ILE A 689 -16.15 28.26 50.61
CA ILE A 689 -16.85 28.68 49.40
C ILE A 689 -17.95 29.66 49.83
N LYS A 690 -18.04 30.84 49.21
CA LYS A 690 -19.01 31.90 49.55
C LYS A 690 -19.94 32.19 48.39
N GLY A 691 -21.11 32.75 48.67
CA GLY A 691 -22.08 33.15 47.64
C GLY A 691 -22.94 32.00 47.14
N LEU A 692 -23.12 30.96 47.96
CA LEU A 692 -24.04 29.86 47.65
C LEU A 692 -25.49 30.31 47.86
N THR A 693 -26.41 29.77 47.07
CA THR A 693 -27.84 30.10 47.15
C THR A 693 -28.52 29.30 48.25
N LYS A 694 -29.22 29.97 49.17
CA LYS A 694 -29.99 29.31 50.24
C LYS A 694 -31.02 28.35 49.62
N GLY A 695 -31.08 27.12 50.15
CA GLY A 695 -32.03 26.09 49.70
C GLY A 695 -31.64 25.38 48.40
N LYS A 696 -30.48 25.69 47.80
CA LYS A 696 -29.91 24.86 46.73
C LYS A 696 -28.98 23.79 47.29
N ARG A 697 -29.02 22.63 46.65
CA ARG A 697 -28.09 21.53 46.85
C ARG A 697 -26.81 21.76 46.03
N TYR A 698 -25.66 21.43 46.62
CA TYR A 698 -24.36 21.54 45.98
C TYR A 698 -23.60 20.22 46.09
N PHE A 699 -22.94 19.82 45.01
CA PHE A 699 -21.92 18.78 45.00
C PHE A 699 -20.56 19.45 45.12
N VAL A 700 -19.69 18.94 45.98
CA VAL A 700 -18.35 19.50 46.22
C VAL A 700 -17.33 18.36 46.21
N ARG A 701 -16.25 18.52 45.45
CA ARG A 701 -15.12 17.58 45.42
C ARG A 701 -13.79 18.30 45.47
N ILE A 702 -12.77 17.61 45.98
CA ILE A 702 -11.43 18.16 46.13
C ILE A 702 -10.39 17.24 45.48
N THR A 703 -9.31 17.84 44.99
CA THR A 703 -8.09 17.14 44.60
C THR A 703 -6.84 17.90 45.01
N THR A 704 -5.73 17.20 45.17
CA THR A 704 -4.39 17.79 45.30
C THR A 704 -3.81 18.08 43.93
N TYR A 705 -2.94 19.08 43.83
CA TYR A 705 -2.17 19.32 42.61
C TYR A 705 -0.74 19.78 42.88
N LYS A 706 0.15 19.44 41.95
CA LYS A 706 1.51 19.96 41.85
C LYS A 706 1.70 20.64 40.49
N THR A 707 2.02 21.92 40.50
CA THR A 707 2.50 22.61 39.30
C THR A 707 3.97 22.26 39.07
N VAL A 708 4.30 21.74 37.89
CA VAL A 708 5.66 21.47 37.42
C VAL A 708 5.93 22.20 36.10
N MET A 709 7.19 22.41 35.74
CA MET A 709 7.57 22.95 34.44
C MET A 709 7.86 21.80 33.47
N VAL A 710 7.10 21.71 32.39
CA VAL A 710 7.32 20.77 31.27
C VAL A 710 7.56 21.59 30.01
N ASP A 711 8.73 21.42 29.39
CA ASP A 711 9.17 22.14 28.18
C ASP A 711 8.93 23.67 28.25
N GLY A 712 9.31 24.26 29.39
CA GLY A 712 9.20 25.70 29.65
C GLY A 712 7.80 26.20 30.02
N LYS A 713 6.79 25.32 30.10
CA LYS A 713 5.40 25.68 30.44
C LYS A 713 4.96 25.07 31.77
N PRO A 714 4.18 25.77 32.60
CA PRO A 714 3.59 25.19 33.81
C PRO A 714 2.49 24.17 33.43
N LYS A 715 2.59 22.96 33.97
CA LYS A 715 1.59 21.88 33.90
C LYS A 715 1.17 21.53 35.32
N ASP A 716 -0.13 21.53 35.61
CA ASP A 716 -0.64 20.98 36.86
C ASP A 716 -0.82 19.46 36.73
N ILE A 717 -0.27 18.71 37.68
CA ILE A 717 -0.51 17.28 37.86
C ILE A 717 -1.46 17.14 39.05
N ILE A 718 -2.65 16.58 38.81
CA ILE A 718 -3.66 16.32 39.85
C ILE A 718 -3.67 14.84 40.25
N ALA A 719 -4.20 14.52 41.44
CA ALA A 719 -4.39 13.12 41.87
C ALA A 719 -5.47 12.39 41.07
N GLY A 720 -6.29 13.14 40.33
CA GLY A 720 -7.62 12.73 39.90
C GLY A 720 -8.67 13.30 40.86
N TRP A 721 -9.90 13.41 40.37
CA TRP A 721 -11.03 13.79 41.20
C TRP A 721 -11.54 12.56 41.98
N GLY A 722 -11.80 12.72 43.28
CA GLY A 722 -12.36 11.64 44.10
C GLY A 722 -13.79 11.28 43.67
N TYR A 723 -14.22 10.06 44.03
CA TYR A 723 -15.58 9.56 43.79
C TYR A 723 -16.59 9.99 44.86
N ASP A 724 -16.13 10.66 45.93
CA ASP A 724 -16.91 10.96 47.12
C ASP A 724 -17.83 12.17 46.90
N ASP A 725 -18.95 11.94 46.21
CA ASP A 725 -20.07 12.89 46.10
C ASP A 725 -20.78 13.02 47.47
N ILE A 726 -20.27 13.87 48.36
CA ILE A 726 -21.01 14.22 49.59
C ILE A 726 -22.27 15.01 49.22
N LYS A 727 -23.43 14.41 49.52
CA LYS A 727 -24.75 15.01 49.42
C LYS A 727 -25.10 15.65 50.76
N TYR A 728 -25.49 16.93 50.74
CA TYR A 728 -26.17 17.57 51.88
C TYR A 728 -27.39 18.32 51.35
N ASP A 729 -28.54 18.05 51.96
CA ASP A 729 -29.79 18.78 51.74
C ASP A 729 -30.14 19.60 52.99
N TYR A 730 -30.73 20.77 52.77
CA TYR A 730 -31.14 21.69 53.84
C TYR A 730 -32.59 21.39 54.23
N ALA A 731 -32.84 20.24 54.86
CA ALA A 731 -34.16 19.79 55.31
C ALA A 731 -34.11 19.24 56.75
N THR A 732 -35.22 19.41 57.48
CA THR A 732 -35.32 19.29 58.94
C THR A 732 -35.75 17.91 59.44
N ASP A 733 -35.22 17.55 60.62
CA ASP A 733 -35.64 16.49 61.56
C ASP A 733 -35.44 14.99 61.22
N PRO A 734 -35.23 14.14 62.25
CA PRO A 734 -34.72 12.78 62.07
C PRO A 734 -35.82 11.72 61.92
N VAL A 735 -35.54 10.68 61.14
CA VAL A 735 -36.37 9.46 61.03
C VAL A 735 -35.61 8.26 61.56
N VAL A 736 -36.28 7.48 62.41
CA VAL A 736 -35.79 6.27 63.09
C VAL A 736 -35.77 5.08 62.10
N PRO A 737 -34.77 4.17 62.16
CA PRO A 737 -34.75 2.97 61.31
C PRO A 737 -35.63 1.84 61.85
N GLU A 738 -36.33 1.13 60.97
CA GLU A 738 -36.92 -0.19 61.26
C GLU A 738 -35.94 -1.32 60.91
N PRO A 739 -36.00 -2.48 61.59
CA PRO A 739 -34.94 -3.50 61.55
C PRO A 739 -35.09 -4.56 60.45
N ASP A 740 -33.97 -5.24 60.16
CA ASP A 740 -33.83 -6.29 59.15
C ASP A 740 -34.69 -7.54 59.42
N THR A 741 -35.10 -8.22 58.35
CA THR A 741 -35.55 -9.61 58.36
C THR A 741 -34.55 -10.49 57.62
N GLU A 742 -33.94 -11.43 58.32
CA GLU A 742 -33.00 -12.42 57.76
C GLU A 742 -33.71 -13.41 56.82
N GLU A 743 -33.05 -13.78 55.72
CA GLU A 743 -33.40 -14.99 54.96
C GLU A 743 -32.82 -16.22 55.70
N ASP A 744 -33.68 -17.17 56.05
CA ASP A 744 -33.26 -18.50 56.53
C ASP A 744 -33.56 -19.58 55.48
N THR A 745 -32.96 -20.75 55.68
CA THR A 745 -32.43 -21.62 54.61
C THR A 745 -33.28 -22.86 54.24
N LEU A 746 -32.93 -23.49 53.11
CA LEU A 746 -33.32 -24.84 52.62
C LEU A 746 -34.77 -24.96 52.06
N GLU A 747 -35.07 -25.79 51.05
CA GLU A 747 -34.34 -26.90 50.39
C GLU A 747 -33.93 -26.64 48.91
#